data_AF-A0A0X8JF17-F1
#
_entry.id   AF-A0A0X8JF17-F1
#
_cell.length_a   1.000
_cell.length_b   1.000
_cell.length_c   1.000
_cell.angle_alpha   90.00
_cell.angle_beta   90.00
_cell.angle_gamma   90.00
#
_symmetry.space_group_name_H-M   'P 1'
#
loop_
_entity.id
_entity.type
_entity.pdbx_description
1 polymer ?
#
loop_
_entity_poly.entity_id
_entity_poly.type
_entity_poly.pdbx_seq_one_letter_code
_entity_poly.pdbx_strand_id
1 'polypeptide(L)'
;MSIPTRPLKATETQDEPGPLLSPAQAAARHPHPSTWTPRSGREWRAALAAEVETGLRGLWSAATTAMGLQDHPDAGPHGPRPDGAGGSRAGADVPTPGLALACVGSLARREAGPASDLDLVLLTDGRADSTLLAGLAERLWYPIWDAGVQLDHSVRTVAECRTVASHDLAAALGLLDLRHVAGDASLTEQAASALLTDWRSATRKRLAELAEDARERAEAFGELAGLLEPDLKETRGGLRDAVLVRGLAASSLADRPHGEFDRAVDALLNVRDALALATGRSTNRLVQAVQDDVADVLGLDDGAGPAESAEQASCAEDEGGAPVLVVADGESGTSGGADLPCPGPEGGTEHLDARDRMLTGAYAASREIAAALDMTMRSTLRAARPARRPLTLVRFGRRSAPVLERLDEDVVAHGGEVALADRAVPDADPALPLRVALASVRSGQPIATVTRASLRRCPSPRGTWFDEPAVREDRERTGGGAARATGSSTMLGRLVELLGAGDELVRVWEDLDRAGLPVRWFPGWCAVLNRPQHNPLHLYTVDRHMVRTAAVAGRLLGDDGGARVLDPLGLPGLDAAAGSRDRTTLLVTALLHDLGKVPGVVGEAHAAAGAERVPAVLDVLGVSGAEAEEIVLLVREHLLLGAAASKAPGDAGVVEAALEALGEGGRARRRLALLRLLTEADSRAAGPRAWTSVRAGVVDRATAALAAEL
;
A
#
# COMPACT_ATOMS: atom_id res chain seq x y z
N MET A 1 13.95 -19.86 31.98
CA MET A 1 13.93 -19.67 33.45
C MET A 1 14.22 -18.21 33.72
N SER A 2 13.33 -17.47 34.39
CA SER A 2 13.56 -16.06 34.73
C SER A 2 14.44 -15.95 35.99
N ILE A 3 15.53 -15.19 35.90
CA ILE A 3 16.42 -14.86 37.03
C ILE A 3 16.61 -13.33 37.08
N PRO A 4 16.67 -12.69 38.27
CA PRO A 4 16.47 -11.25 38.43
C PRO A 4 17.74 -10.43 38.20
N THR A 5 17.52 -9.21 37.70
CA THR A 5 18.50 -8.16 37.37
C THR A 5 19.08 -7.45 38.60
N ARG A 6 20.39 -7.29 38.66
CA ARG A 6 21.06 -6.25 39.46
C ARG A 6 22.28 -5.72 38.70
N PRO A 7 22.42 -4.40 38.47
CA PRO A 7 23.52 -3.86 37.69
C PRO A 7 24.75 -3.67 38.57
N LEU A 8 25.91 -4.13 38.10
CA LEU A 8 27.22 -3.73 38.63
C LEU A 8 27.76 -2.60 37.74
N LYS A 9 28.19 -1.49 38.37
CA LYS A 9 28.81 -0.35 37.70
C LYS A 9 30.21 -0.73 37.22
N ALA A 10 30.48 -0.57 35.92
CA ALA A 10 31.81 -0.64 35.35
C ALA A 10 32.52 0.72 35.47
N THR A 11 33.80 0.67 35.80
CA THR A 11 34.74 1.80 35.88
C THR A 11 35.28 2.18 34.50
N GLU A 12 35.40 3.48 34.25
CA GLU A 12 35.96 4.09 33.03
C GLU A 12 37.47 3.83 32.85
N THR A 13 37.86 3.47 31.63
CA THR A 13 39.17 3.73 31.02
C THR A 13 38.96 4.15 29.58
N GLN A 14 39.57 5.28 29.18
CA GLN A 14 39.48 5.89 27.85
C GLN A 14 40.49 5.29 26.85
N ASP A 15 40.09 5.35 25.58
CA ASP A 15 40.81 5.11 24.31
C ASP A 15 41.14 3.67 23.87
N GLU A 16 40.13 2.93 23.40
CA GLU A 16 40.15 2.11 22.16
C GLU A 16 38.71 1.87 21.65
N PRO A 17 38.38 1.96 20.33
CA PRO A 17 37.03 1.68 19.85
C PRO A 17 36.77 0.16 19.87
N GLY A 18 36.23 -0.32 20.99
CA GLY A 18 35.56 -1.63 21.08
C GLY A 18 34.35 -1.73 20.12
N PRO A 19 33.86 -2.95 19.85
CA PRO A 19 33.05 -3.23 18.68
C PRO A 19 31.66 -2.61 18.81
N LEU A 20 31.18 -2.04 17.71
CA LEU A 20 29.81 -1.58 17.61
C LEU A 20 28.86 -2.77 17.58
N LEU A 21 27.87 -2.74 18.46
CA LEU A 21 26.89 -3.83 18.55
C LEU A 21 25.54 -3.41 17.98
N SER A 22 25.23 -2.10 17.98
CA SER A 22 23.92 -1.61 17.58
C SER A 22 23.92 -0.88 16.24
N PRO A 23 22.86 -1.02 15.44
CA PRO A 23 22.64 -0.18 14.27
C PRO A 23 22.60 1.31 14.62
N ALA A 24 22.17 1.70 15.83
CA ALA A 24 22.12 3.11 16.22
C ALA A 24 23.52 3.71 16.48
N GLN A 25 24.38 2.94 17.16
CA GLN A 25 25.76 3.34 17.45
C GLN A 25 26.58 3.37 16.17
N ALA A 26 26.38 2.37 15.30
CA ALA A 26 27.06 2.32 14.02
C ALA A 26 26.54 3.45 13.10
N ALA A 27 25.23 3.74 13.11
CA ALA A 27 24.65 4.88 12.41
C ALA A 27 25.26 6.22 12.85
N ALA A 28 25.52 6.41 14.14
CA ALA A 28 26.17 7.61 14.65
C ALA A 28 27.59 7.83 14.11
N ARG A 29 28.29 6.77 13.67
CA ARG A 29 29.60 6.88 13.01
C ARG A 29 29.52 7.22 11.54
N HIS A 30 28.37 6.98 10.91
CA HIS A 30 28.09 7.31 9.52
C HIS A 30 27.14 8.52 9.50
N PRO A 31 27.65 9.74 9.80
CA PRO A 31 26.82 10.93 9.79
C PRO A 31 26.15 11.06 8.42
N HIS A 32 24.84 11.30 8.48
CA HIS A 32 23.98 11.36 7.32
C HIS A 32 24.51 12.41 6.31
N PRO A 33 24.77 12.07 5.04
CA PRO A 33 25.20 13.05 4.05
C PRO A 33 24.08 14.06 3.80
N SER A 34 24.41 15.33 3.57
CA SER A 34 23.43 16.37 3.18
C SER A 34 22.73 16.10 1.82
N THR A 35 23.02 14.96 1.19
CA THR A 35 22.41 14.48 -0.06
C THR A 35 22.05 12.99 0.06
N TRP A 36 21.05 12.67 0.88
CA TRP A 36 20.58 11.29 1.00
C TRP A 36 19.69 10.92 -0.17
N THR A 37 20.06 9.84 -0.86
CA THR A 37 19.37 9.32 -2.02
C THR A 37 19.10 7.83 -1.83
N PRO A 38 18.17 7.24 -2.61
CA PRO A 38 17.93 5.80 -2.51
C PRO A 38 19.15 4.91 -2.77
N ARG A 39 20.14 5.42 -3.50
CA ARG A 39 21.41 4.72 -3.71
C ARG A 39 22.32 4.84 -2.50
N SER A 40 22.50 6.04 -1.94
CA SER A 40 23.35 6.24 -0.78
C SER A 40 22.78 5.56 0.48
N GLY A 41 21.45 5.55 0.65
CA GLY A 41 20.80 4.83 1.76
C GLY A 41 21.07 3.33 1.73
N ARG A 42 21.10 2.70 0.55
CA ARG A 42 21.47 1.28 0.40
C ARG A 42 22.91 1.01 0.83
N GLU A 43 23.85 1.81 0.33
CA GLU A 43 25.28 1.66 0.64
C GLU A 43 25.53 1.87 2.14
N TRP A 44 24.86 2.85 2.73
CA TRP A 44 24.89 3.12 4.16
C TRP A 44 24.36 1.94 4.98
N ARG A 45 23.17 1.38 4.67
CA ARG A 45 22.64 0.18 5.34
C ARG A 45 23.57 -1.02 5.21
N ALA A 46 24.21 -1.19 4.06
CA ALA A 46 25.13 -2.30 3.82
C ALA A 46 26.41 -2.17 4.68
N ALA A 47 26.96 -0.96 4.79
CA ALA A 47 28.10 -0.63 5.65
C ALA A 47 27.74 -0.82 7.13
N LEU A 48 26.57 -0.30 7.54
CA LEU A 48 26.02 -0.44 8.89
C LEU A 48 25.93 -1.90 9.31
N ALA A 49 25.31 -2.73 8.46
CA ALA A 49 25.18 -4.15 8.73
C ALA A 49 26.53 -4.87 8.79
N ALA A 50 27.51 -4.49 7.96
CA ALA A 50 28.85 -5.07 8.01
C ALA A 50 29.58 -4.74 9.33
N GLU A 51 29.41 -3.52 9.82
CA GLU A 51 29.99 -3.06 11.08
C GLU A 51 29.36 -3.76 12.29
N VAL A 52 28.03 -3.90 12.30
CA VAL A 52 27.30 -4.69 13.32
C VAL A 52 27.72 -6.17 13.28
N GLU A 53 27.79 -6.79 12.10
CA GLU A 53 28.26 -8.18 11.95
C GLU A 53 29.70 -8.35 12.47
N THR A 54 30.57 -7.36 12.23
CA THR A 54 31.95 -7.36 12.77
C THR A 54 31.94 -7.31 14.30
N GLY A 55 31.08 -6.48 14.90
CA GLY A 55 30.97 -6.43 16.34
C GLY A 55 30.41 -7.70 16.97
N LEU A 56 29.44 -8.34 16.33
CA LEU A 56 28.92 -9.64 16.75
C LEU A 56 29.99 -10.74 16.69
N ARG A 57 30.85 -10.75 15.65
CA ARG A 57 32.00 -11.66 15.58
C ARG A 57 33.01 -11.40 16.71
N GLY A 58 33.24 -10.13 17.05
CA GLY A 58 34.06 -9.74 18.19
C GLY A 58 33.51 -10.26 19.52
N LEU A 59 32.20 -10.10 19.76
CA LEU A 59 31.53 -10.66 20.94
C LEU A 59 31.62 -12.18 20.99
N TRP A 60 31.41 -12.84 19.86
CA TRP A 60 31.53 -14.28 19.76
C TRP A 60 32.94 -14.74 20.18
N SER A 61 33.98 -14.15 19.60
CA SER A 61 35.36 -14.48 19.92
C SER A 61 35.70 -14.22 21.40
N ALA A 62 35.23 -13.11 21.96
CA ALA A 62 35.41 -12.80 23.38
C ALA A 62 34.68 -13.80 24.29
N ALA A 63 33.45 -14.17 23.95
CA ALA A 63 32.63 -15.09 24.72
C ALA A 63 33.20 -16.51 24.69
N THR A 64 33.60 -17.01 23.51
CA THR A 64 34.20 -18.34 23.36
C THR A 64 35.55 -18.40 24.08
N THR A 65 36.42 -17.41 23.89
CA THR A 65 37.72 -17.32 24.59
C THR A 65 37.55 -17.34 26.12
N ALA A 66 36.61 -16.55 26.65
CA ALA A 66 36.37 -16.49 28.10
C ALA A 66 35.78 -17.80 28.68
N MET A 67 35.25 -18.67 27.83
CA MET A 67 34.75 -20.00 28.20
C MET A 67 35.77 -21.11 27.91
N GLY A 68 36.95 -20.78 27.39
CA GLY A 68 37.95 -21.76 26.97
C GLY A 68 37.55 -22.53 25.70
N LEU A 69 36.59 -22.01 24.93
CA LEU A 69 36.19 -22.53 23.63
C LEU A 69 37.08 -21.91 22.55
N GLN A 70 37.58 -22.72 21.62
CA GLN A 70 38.41 -22.24 20.52
C GLN A 70 37.55 -21.87 19.31
N ASP A 71 37.68 -20.63 18.84
CA ASP A 71 37.01 -20.10 17.65
C ASP A 71 37.79 -20.51 16.39
N HIS A 72 37.14 -21.15 15.42
CA HIS A 72 37.77 -21.54 14.16
C HIS A 72 37.25 -20.64 13.03
N PRO A 73 38.01 -19.62 12.58
CA PRO A 73 37.66 -18.87 11.39
C PRO A 73 37.94 -19.73 10.15
N ASP A 74 36.96 -19.84 9.25
CA ASP A 74 37.07 -20.35 7.88
C ASP A 74 37.70 -21.75 7.68
N ALA A 75 36.92 -22.81 7.94
CA ALA A 75 37.07 -24.04 7.17
C ALA A 75 36.10 -23.98 5.98
N GLY A 76 36.58 -23.56 4.81
CA GLY A 76 35.82 -23.67 3.56
C GLY A 76 35.33 -25.11 3.31
N PRO A 77 34.39 -25.32 2.37
CA PRO A 77 33.61 -26.56 2.22
C PRO A 77 34.43 -27.85 1.90
N HIS A 78 35.75 -27.76 1.76
CA HIS A 78 36.65 -28.85 1.35
C HIS A 78 37.96 -28.94 2.16
N GLY A 79 37.87 -28.90 3.50
CA GLY A 79 38.99 -29.34 4.36
C GLY A 79 39.18 -30.87 4.33
N PRO A 80 40.42 -31.40 4.31
CA PRO A 80 40.66 -32.83 4.13
C PRO A 80 40.13 -33.63 5.33
N ARG A 81 39.48 -34.77 5.05
CA ARG A 81 39.11 -35.76 6.07
C ARG A 81 40.40 -36.37 6.65
N PRO A 82 40.51 -36.54 7.98
CA PRO A 82 41.67 -37.21 8.56
C PRO A 82 41.56 -38.71 8.31
N ASP A 83 42.41 -39.21 7.41
CA ASP A 83 42.66 -40.64 7.25
C ASP A 83 43.45 -41.15 8.47
N GLY A 84 43.08 -42.34 8.94
CA GLY A 84 43.53 -42.87 10.21
C GLY A 84 45.01 -43.29 10.27
N ALA A 85 45.45 -43.38 11.53
CA ALA A 85 46.55 -44.17 12.11
C ALA A 85 47.83 -43.41 12.51
N GLY A 86 48.00 -43.29 13.84
CA GLY A 86 49.30 -43.43 14.50
C GLY A 86 49.92 -42.18 15.11
N GLY A 87 49.92 -42.09 16.45
CA GLY A 87 50.90 -41.27 17.20
C GLY A 87 50.31 -40.43 18.33
N SER A 88 50.44 -40.92 19.56
CA SER A 88 50.18 -40.17 20.80
C SER A 88 51.21 -39.02 20.97
N ARG A 89 50.72 -37.78 21.04
CA ARG A 89 51.34 -36.64 21.73
C ARG A 89 50.25 -35.69 22.23
N ALA A 90 50.46 -35.19 23.44
CA ALA A 90 49.56 -34.33 24.21
C ALA A 90 49.26 -33.00 23.50
N GLY A 91 48.01 -32.54 23.66
CA GLY A 91 47.43 -31.37 23.01
C GLY A 91 46.51 -31.76 21.85
N ALA A 92 45.45 -32.51 22.12
CA ALA A 92 44.45 -32.84 21.10
C ALA A 92 43.62 -31.58 20.78
N ASP A 93 43.84 -31.02 19.59
CA ASP A 93 42.99 -30.01 18.96
C ASP A 93 41.55 -30.53 18.89
N VAL A 94 40.64 -29.90 19.62
CA VAL A 94 39.19 -30.17 19.54
C VAL A 94 38.54 -28.95 18.87
N PRO A 95 37.93 -29.10 17.67
CA PRO A 95 37.16 -28.03 17.02
C PRO A 95 36.06 -27.51 17.95
N THR A 96 35.44 -26.34 17.72
CA THR A 96 34.14 -25.98 18.34
C THR A 96 33.02 -26.70 17.56
N PRO A 97 32.65 -27.95 17.88
CA PRO A 97 31.81 -28.74 17.00
C PRO A 97 30.35 -28.46 17.41
N GLY A 98 29.56 -27.93 16.48
CA GLY A 98 28.11 -27.88 16.68
C GLY A 98 27.57 -26.67 17.43
N LEU A 99 28.23 -25.50 17.39
CA LEU A 99 27.65 -24.22 17.79
C LEU A 99 27.88 -23.16 16.70
N ALA A 100 26.86 -22.35 16.41
CA ALA A 100 26.99 -21.25 15.46
C ALA A 100 26.10 -20.07 15.85
N LEU A 101 26.61 -18.85 15.67
CA LEU A 101 25.82 -17.63 15.73
C LEU A 101 25.38 -17.26 14.31
N ALA A 102 24.08 -17.02 14.15
CA ALA A 102 23.47 -16.56 12.92
C ALA A 102 22.56 -15.36 13.19
N CYS A 103 22.26 -14.59 12.15
CA CYS A 103 21.26 -13.54 12.17
C CYS A 103 20.12 -13.84 11.18
N VAL A 104 18.96 -13.25 11.43
CA VAL A 104 17.79 -13.29 10.53
C VAL A 104 17.28 -11.87 10.32
N GLY A 105 16.17 -11.72 9.58
CA GLY A 105 15.46 -10.45 9.51
C GLY A 105 16.24 -9.35 8.77
N SER A 106 16.12 -8.12 9.26
CA SER A 106 16.62 -6.93 8.56
C SER A 106 18.16 -6.92 8.43
N LEU A 107 18.87 -7.37 9.46
CA LEU A 107 20.34 -7.46 9.44
C LEU A 107 20.81 -8.43 8.36
N ALA A 108 20.21 -9.62 8.31
CA ALA A 108 20.59 -10.65 7.34
C ALA A 108 20.35 -10.20 5.89
N ARG A 109 19.24 -9.48 5.66
CA ARG A 109 18.89 -8.90 4.35
C ARG A 109 19.69 -7.64 3.98
N ARG A 110 20.57 -7.14 4.87
CA ARG A 110 21.26 -5.85 4.72
C ARG A 110 20.30 -4.66 4.58
N GLU A 111 19.15 -4.78 5.23
CA GLU A 111 18.07 -3.78 5.31
C GLU A 111 17.95 -3.17 6.71
N ALA A 112 18.90 -3.44 7.62
CA ALA A 112 18.90 -2.87 8.97
C ALA A 112 19.11 -1.35 8.90
N GLY A 113 18.22 -0.62 9.59
CA GLY A 113 18.27 0.82 9.76
C GLY A 113 18.77 1.24 11.14
N PRO A 114 18.85 2.54 11.45
CA PRO A 114 19.47 3.05 12.67
C PRO A 114 18.80 2.55 13.95
N ALA A 115 17.47 2.40 13.96
CA ALA A 115 16.72 1.92 15.11
C ALA A 115 16.19 0.49 14.93
N SER A 116 16.82 -0.32 14.06
CA SER A 116 16.41 -1.71 13.86
C SER A 116 16.85 -2.60 15.01
N ASP A 117 15.95 -3.50 15.41
CA ASP A 117 16.24 -4.58 16.34
C ASP A 117 17.25 -5.57 15.74
N LEU A 118 17.98 -6.27 16.60
CA LEU A 118 18.82 -7.40 16.20
C LEU A 118 18.04 -8.70 16.38
N ASP A 119 17.90 -9.47 15.30
CA ASP A 119 17.32 -10.80 15.34
C ASP A 119 18.41 -11.87 15.25
N LEU A 120 18.77 -12.49 16.37
CA LEU A 120 19.89 -13.43 16.47
C LEU A 120 19.45 -14.87 16.80
N VAL A 121 20.14 -15.84 16.22
CA VAL A 121 19.91 -17.26 16.46
C VAL A 121 21.23 -17.93 16.84
N LEU A 122 21.29 -18.46 18.05
CA LEU A 122 22.37 -19.34 18.49
C LEU A 122 21.98 -20.78 18.16
N LEU A 123 22.61 -21.34 17.13
CA LEU A 123 22.39 -22.70 16.67
C LEU A 123 23.25 -23.68 17.47
N THR A 124 22.67 -24.85 17.75
CA THR A 124 23.36 -25.99 18.37
C THR A 124 23.06 -27.30 17.65
N ASP A 125 24.03 -28.22 17.61
CA ASP A 125 23.82 -29.58 17.08
C ASP A 125 23.12 -30.51 18.08
N GLY A 126 22.80 -30.01 19.27
CA GLY A 126 22.11 -30.74 20.35
C GLY A 126 23.03 -31.59 21.22
N ARG A 127 24.35 -31.61 20.97
CA ARG A 127 25.33 -32.31 21.80
C ARG A 127 25.96 -31.42 22.87
N ALA A 128 25.89 -30.11 22.68
CA ALA A 128 26.40 -29.14 23.65
C ALA A 128 25.62 -29.22 24.97
N ASP A 129 26.35 -29.20 26.09
CA ASP A 129 25.75 -29.17 27.43
C ASP A 129 24.91 -27.90 27.64
N SER A 130 23.80 -28.02 28.37
CA SER A 130 22.87 -26.91 28.61
C SER A 130 23.49 -25.78 29.42
N THR A 131 24.41 -26.10 30.34
CA THR A 131 25.16 -25.10 31.13
C THR A 131 26.09 -24.29 30.24
N LEU A 132 26.73 -24.97 29.27
CA LEU A 132 27.60 -24.33 28.30
C LEU A 132 26.80 -23.41 27.37
N LEU A 133 25.66 -23.88 26.85
CA LEU A 133 24.78 -23.06 26.02
C LEU A 133 24.28 -21.82 26.76
N ALA A 134 23.84 -21.97 28.01
CA ALA A 134 23.43 -20.85 28.85
C ALA A 134 24.59 -19.87 29.09
N GLY A 135 25.78 -20.35 29.46
CA GLY A 135 26.94 -19.49 29.69
C GLY A 135 27.38 -18.72 28.43
N LEU A 136 27.31 -19.35 27.26
CA LEU A 136 27.61 -18.69 25.99
C LEU A 136 26.54 -17.66 25.63
N ALA A 137 25.27 -18.04 25.75
CA ALA A 137 24.13 -17.16 25.52
C ALA A 137 24.21 -15.90 26.40
N GLU A 138 24.42 -16.05 27.71
CA GLU A 138 24.58 -14.91 28.63
C GLU A 138 25.71 -13.96 28.19
N ARG A 139 26.87 -14.52 27.83
CA ARG A 139 28.03 -13.72 27.38
C ARG A 139 27.84 -13.03 26.04
N LEU A 140 26.92 -13.52 25.19
CA LEU A 140 26.55 -12.88 23.93
C LEU A 140 25.47 -11.81 24.14
N TRP A 141 24.42 -12.13 24.90
CA TRP A 141 23.23 -11.29 24.99
C TRP A 141 23.38 -10.12 25.96
N TYR A 142 24.02 -10.32 27.12
CA TYR A 142 24.17 -9.24 28.10
C TYR A 142 24.92 -8.02 27.57
N PRO A 143 26.06 -8.16 26.86
CA PRO A 143 26.72 -6.99 26.26
C PRO A 143 25.84 -6.22 25.27
N ILE A 144 24.96 -6.93 24.53
CA ILE A 144 24.03 -6.31 23.58
C ILE A 144 22.94 -5.54 24.34
N TRP A 145 22.36 -6.13 25.38
CA TRP A 145 21.37 -5.44 26.22
C TRP A 145 21.97 -4.27 27.01
N ASP A 146 23.17 -4.42 27.56
CA ASP A 146 23.89 -3.39 28.30
C ASP A 146 24.25 -2.19 27.39
N ALA A 147 24.44 -2.45 26.09
CA ALA A 147 24.60 -1.42 25.07
C ALA A 147 23.27 -0.72 24.67
N GLY A 148 22.15 -1.10 25.27
CA GLY A 148 20.82 -0.50 25.03
C GLY A 148 20.17 -0.95 23.72
N VAL A 149 20.63 -2.06 23.15
CA VAL A 149 20.15 -2.56 21.84
C VAL A 149 18.95 -3.46 22.03
N GLN A 150 17.91 -3.23 21.23
CA GLN A 150 16.78 -4.15 21.14
C GLN A 150 17.25 -5.46 20.47
N LEU A 151 17.03 -6.58 21.14
CA LEU A 151 17.50 -7.90 20.73
C LEU A 151 16.38 -8.92 20.88
N ASP A 152 15.96 -9.46 19.75
CA ASP A 152 15.18 -10.69 19.66
C ASP A 152 16.14 -11.85 19.41
N HIS A 153 16.18 -12.82 20.32
CA HIS A 153 17.14 -13.91 20.26
C HIS A 153 16.48 -15.27 20.47
N SER A 154 17.13 -16.32 19.97
CA SER A 154 16.74 -17.69 20.26
C SER A 154 17.95 -18.62 20.29
N VAL A 155 17.89 -19.65 21.13
CA VAL A 155 18.85 -20.75 21.14
C VAL A 155 18.12 -22.00 20.66
N ARG A 156 18.55 -22.58 19.54
CA ARG A 156 17.79 -23.64 18.88
C ARG A 156 18.69 -24.66 18.19
N THR A 157 18.27 -25.92 18.22
CA THR A 157 18.72 -26.93 17.26
C THR A 157 18.08 -26.70 15.88
N VAL A 158 18.65 -27.31 14.85
CA VAL A 158 18.04 -27.33 13.50
C VAL A 158 16.61 -27.88 13.55
N ALA A 159 16.36 -28.91 14.36
CA ALA A 159 15.03 -29.51 14.50
C ALA A 159 14.02 -28.55 15.16
N GLU A 160 14.44 -27.77 16.16
CA GLU A 160 13.60 -26.76 16.80
C GLU A 160 13.31 -25.58 15.87
N CYS A 161 14.29 -25.11 15.09
CA CYS A 161 14.06 -24.11 14.04
C CYS A 161 12.96 -24.55 13.07
N ARG A 162 13.03 -25.80 12.59
CA ARG A 162 12.02 -26.39 11.68
C ARG A 162 10.65 -26.48 12.36
N THR A 163 10.61 -26.86 13.64
CA THR A 163 9.38 -26.99 14.42
C THR A 163 8.69 -25.63 14.56
N VAL A 164 9.42 -24.58 14.94
CA VAL A 164 8.88 -23.22 15.05
C VAL A 164 8.37 -22.72 13.69
N ALA A 165 9.17 -22.84 12.63
CA ALA A 165 8.78 -22.43 11.28
C ALA A 165 7.53 -23.18 10.75
N SER A 166 7.29 -24.42 11.19
CA SER A 166 6.12 -25.19 10.77
C SER A 166 4.79 -24.72 11.38
N HIS A 167 4.83 -24.01 12.52
CA HIS A 167 3.63 -23.56 13.25
C HIS A 167 3.43 -22.03 13.18
N ASP A 168 4.49 -21.26 12.96
CA ASP A 168 4.46 -19.79 12.95
C ASP A 168 4.95 -19.27 11.59
N LEU A 169 4.07 -18.58 10.87
CA LEU A 169 4.35 -18.02 9.56
C LEU A 169 5.35 -16.87 9.60
N ALA A 170 5.26 -16.00 10.61
CA ALA A 170 6.17 -14.89 10.81
C ALA A 170 7.59 -15.40 11.08
N ALA A 171 7.72 -16.40 11.95
CA ALA A 171 9.00 -17.04 12.23
C ALA A 171 9.54 -17.76 10.99
N ALA A 172 8.68 -18.45 10.22
CA ALA A 172 9.09 -19.13 8.98
C ALA A 172 9.69 -18.14 7.98
N LEU A 173 9.00 -17.02 7.71
CA LEU A 173 9.46 -15.99 6.79
C LEU A 173 10.77 -15.34 7.26
N GLY A 174 10.92 -15.07 8.56
CA GLY A 174 12.17 -14.52 9.11
C GLY A 174 13.34 -15.50 9.01
N LEU A 175 13.11 -16.78 9.31
CA LEU A 175 14.14 -17.84 9.26
C LEU A 175 14.60 -18.18 7.83
N LEU A 176 13.87 -17.79 6.78
CA LEU A 176 14.34 -17.92 5.40
C LEU A 176 15.56 -17.05 5.10
N ASP A 177 15.74 -15.95 5.84
CA ASP A 177 16.88 -15.05 5.69
C ASP A 177 18.08 -15.47 6.56
N LEU A 178 18.10 -16.68 7.13
CA LEU A 178 19.16 -17.12 8.05
C LEU A 178 20.56 -16.98 7.43
N ARG A 179 21.40 -16.17 8.08
CA ARG A 179 22.75 -15.85 7.63
C ARG A 179 23.77 -16.11 8.72
N HIS A 180 24.87 -16.75 8.34
CA HIS A 180 25.95 -17.07 9.26
C HIS A 180 26.72 -15.81 9.73
N VAL A 181 26.96 -15.73 11.04
CA VAL A 181 27.75 -14.66 11.67
C VAL A 181 29.06 -15.20 12.25
N ALA A 182 29.04 -16.28 13.04
CA ALA A 182 30.26 -16.84 13.64
C ALA A 182 30.08 -18.31 14.07
N GLY A 183 31.18 -19.04 14.33
CA GLY A 183 31.17 -20.45 14.71
C GLY A 183 31.05 -21.42 13.53
N ASP A 184 30.34 -22.54 13.70
CA ASP A 184 30.21 -23.60 12.69
C ASP A 184 29.30 -23.17 11.52
N ALA A 185 29.91 -22.74 10.41
CA ALA A 185 29.21 -22.37 9.19
C ALA A 185 28.36 -23.52 8.62
N SER A 186 28.84 -24.77 8.73
CA SER A 186 28.13 -25.94 8.21
C SER A 186 26.80 -26.18 8.92
N LEU A 187 26.73 -25.87 10.22
CA LEU A 187 25.48 -25.96 10.98
C LEU A 187 24.46 -24.92 10.51
N THR A 188 24.93 -23.71 10.19
CA THR A 188 24.06 -22.64 9.66
C THR A 188 23.55 -22.98 8.27
N GLU A 189 24.41 -23.48 7.39
CA GLU A 189 24.03 -23.94 6.04
C GLU A 189 23.04 -25.11 6.09
N GLN A 190 23.24 -26.07 7.00
CA GLN A 190 22.31 -27.17 7.23
C GLN A 190 20.93 -26.65 7.67
N ALA A 191 20.90 -25.70 8.62
CA ALA A 191 19.66 -25.08 9.07
C ALA A 191 18.94 -24.35 7.93
N ALA A 192 19.64 -23.47 7.20
CA ALA A 192 19.08 -22.69 6.10
C ALA A 192 18.53 -23.61 4.98
N SER A 193 19.29 -24.64 4.59
CA SER A 193 18.88 -25.61 3.57
C SER A 193 17.65 -26.41 4.00
N ALA A 194 17.59 -26.85 5.26
CA ALA A 194 16.44 -27.58 5.78
C ALA A 194 15.18 -26.71 5.82
N LEU A 195 15.29 -25.47 6.31
CA LEU A 195 14.19 -24.50 6.38
C LEU A 195 13.65 -24.16 4.99
N LEU A 196 14.53 -23.90 4.01
CA LEU A 196 14.12 -23.63 2.63
C LEU A 196 13.42 -24.83 1.99
N THR A 197 13.91 -26.04 2.26
CA THR A 197 13.29 -27.29 1.76
C THR A 197 11.89 -27.48 2.34
N ASP A 198 11.75 -27.32 3.66
CA ASP A 198 10.47 -27.41 4.34
C ASP A 198 9.50 -26.35 3.81
N TRP A 199 9.96 -25.10 3.68
CA TRP A 199 9.19 -24.00 3.13
C TRP A 199 8.65 -24.33 1.74
N ARG A 200 9.52 -24.68 0.78
CA ARG A 200 9.14 -25.06 -0.59
C ARG A 200 8.12 -26.21 -0.63
N SER A 201 8.23 -27.16 0.30
CA SER A 201 7.29 -28.28 0.40
C SER A 201 5.93 -27.87 0.98
N ALA A 202 5.92 -26.90 1.90
CA ALA A 202 4.75 -26.47 2.67
C ALA A 202 3.98 -25.31 2.03
N THR A 203 4.63 -24.42 1.26
CA THR A 203 4.02 -23.18 0.73
C THR A 203 2.71 -23.44 0.00
N ARG A 204 2.62 -24.50 -0.82
CA ARG A 204 1.38 -24.84 -1.55
C ARG A 204 0.18 -25.06 -0.63
N LYS A 205 0.41 -25.61 0.56
CA LYS A 205 -0.63 -25.89 1.56
C LYS A 205 -0.94 -24.67 2.44
N ARG A 206 0.07 -23.82 2.67
CA ARG A 206 -0.02 -22.62 3.52
C ARG A 206 -0.37 -21.34 2.76
N LEU A 207 -0.66 -21.43 1.47
CA LEU A 207 -0.87 -20.24 0.63
C LEU A 207 -2.14 -19.47 0.99
N ALA A 208 -3.20 -20.18 1.41
CA ALA A 208 -4.41 -19.54 1.90
C ALA A 208 -4.15 -18.79 3.22
N GLU A 209 -3.38 -19.39 4.13
CA GLU A 209 -2.95 -18.76 5.39
C GLU A 209 -2.13 -17.48 5.13
N LEU A 210 -1.20 -17.51 4.17
CA LEU A 210 -0.42 -16.33 3.75
C LEU A 210 -1.28 -15.21 3.16
N ALA A 211 -2.30 -15.57 2.37
CA ALA A 211 -3.21 -14.60 1.78
C ALA A 211 -4.13 -13.97 2.82
N GLU A 212 -4.63 -14.75 3.78
CA GLU A 212 -5.44 -14.26 4.89
C GLU A 212 -4.61 -13.35 5.81
N ASP A 213 -3.37 -13.72 6.19
CA ASP A 213 -2.49 -12.87 7.00
C ASP A 213 -2.25 -11.50 6.36
N ALA A 214 -2.01 -11.47 5.04
CA ALA A 214 -1.86 -10.21 4.30
C ALA A 214 -3.16 -9.38 4.29
N ARG A 215 -4.32 -10.03 4.15
CA ARG A 215 -5.63 -9.37 4.15
C ARG A 215 -5.97 -8.80 5.53
N GLU A 216 -5.82 -9.58 6.60
CA GLU A 216 -6.07 -9.15 7.97
C GLU A 216 -5.17 -7.98 8.37
N ARG A 217 -3.90 -8.01 7.98
CA ARG A 217 -2.98 -6.89 8.18
C ARG A 217 -3.42 -5.64 7.41
N ALA A 218 -3.83 -5.77 6.14
CA ALA A 218 -4.35 -4.65 5.36
C ALA A 218 -5.63 -4.05 5.97
N GLU A 219 -6.50 -4.87 6.57
CA GLU A 219 -7.70 -4.40 7.26
C GLU A 219 -7.40 -3.68 8.57
N ALA A 220 -6.41 -4.15 9.33
CA ALA A 220 -6.03 -3.56 10.60
C ALA A 220 -5.26 -2.24 10.45
N PHE A 221 -4.34 -2.17 9.49
CA PHE A 221 -3.43 -1.02 9.32
C PHE A 221 -3.83 -0.10 8.15
N GLY A 222 -4.67 -0.57 7.23
CA GLY A 222 -5.02 0.14 6.01
C GLY A 222 -3.98 0.02 4.90
N GLU A 223 -4.11 0.87 3.88
CA GLU A 223 -3.24 0.91 2.72
C GLU A 223 -2.34 2.14 2.79
N LEU A 224 -1.02 1.96 2.71
CA LEU A 224 -0.07 3.07 2.81
C LEU A 224 -0.36 4.14 1.75
N ALA A 225 -0.63 3.68 0.52
CA ALA A 225 -1.12 4.52 -0.55
C ALA A 225 -2.47 5.14 -0.17
N GLY A 226 -2.44 6.43 0.18
CA GLY A 226 -3.61 7.20 0.54
C GLY A 226 -3.81 7.43 2.03
N LEU A 227 -2.95 6.91 2.94
CA LEU A 227 -2.96 7.25 4.37
C LEU A 227 -2.01 8.42 4.67
N LEU A 228 -2.45 9.37 5.49
CA LEU A 228 -1.60 10.50 5.89
C LEU A 228 -0.62 10.14 6.99
N GLU A 229 -0.96 9.20 7.87
CA GLU A 229 -0.08 8.71 8.95
C GLU A 229 0.14 7.18 8.88
N PRO A 230 0.76 6.66 7.80
CA PRO A 230 0.89 5.22 7.63
C PRO A 230 1.92 4.61 8.58
N ASP A 231 1.73 3.32 8.90
CA ASP A 231 2.80 2.47 9.41
C ASP A 231 3.59 1.90 8.22
N LEU A 232 4.85 2.31 8.05
CA LEU A 232 5.69 1.97 6.89
C LEU A 232 6.00 0.46 6.79
N LYS A 233 5.80 -0.29 7.88
CA LYS A 233 6.10 -1.73 7.95
C LYS A 233 4.85 -2.56 7.71
N GLU A 234 3.78 -2.29 8.47
CA GLU A 234 2.61 -3.17 8.56
C GLU A 234 1.47 -2.79 7.60
N THR A 235 1.39 -1.56 7.10
CA THR A 235 0.34 -1.21 6.10
C THR A 235 0.48 -2.01 4.81
N ARG A 236 -0.61 -2.17 4.06
CA ARG A 236 -0.57 -2.78 2.72
C ARG A 236 0.34 -1.97 1.80
N GLY A 237 1.20 -2.68 1.08
CA GLY A 237 2.30 -2.11 0.30
C GLY A 237 3.50 -1.65 1.15
N GLY A 238 3.53 -1.98 2.44
CA GLY A 238 4.64 -1.70 3.34
C GLY A 238 5.76 -2.74 3.28
N LEU A 239 6.76 -2.56 4.15
CA LEU A 239 7.95 -3.42 4.17
C LEU A 239 7.64 -4.90 4.49
N ARG A 240 6.58 -5.20 5.24
CA ARG A 240 6.15 -6.58 5.53
C ARG A 240 5.65 -7.30 4.28
N ASP A 241 4.97 -6.60 3.38
CA ASP A 241 4.54 -7.15 2.09
C ASP A 241 5.73 -7.45 1.18
N ALA A 242 6.79 -6.64 1.25
CA ALA A 242 8.03 -6.93 0.53
C ALA A 242 8.74 -8.21 1.04
N VAL A 243 8.68 -8.48 2.35
CA VAL A 243 9.15 -9.74 2.95
C VAL A 243 8.30 -10.92 2.47
N LEU A 244 6.98 -10.74 2.39
CA LEU A 244 6.08 -11.76 1.87
C LEU A 244 6.38 -12.11 0.40
N VAL A 245 6.64 -11.11 -0.45
CA VAL A 245 7.09 -11.31 -1.84
C VAL A 245 8.38 -12.13 -1.89
N ARG A 246 9.37 -11.83 -1.03
CA ARG A 246 10.62 -12.63 -0.92
C ARG A 246 10.32 -14.08 -0.55
N GLY A 247 9.48 -14.31 0.46
CA GLY A 247 9.10 -15.65 0.90
C GLY A 247 8.37 -16.45 -0.19
N LEU A 248 7.43 -15.82 -0.90
CA LEU A 248 6.73 -16.46 -2.02
C LEU A 248 7.70 -16.81 -3.15
N ALA A 249 8.63 -15.94 -3.51
CA ALA A 249 9.66 -16.24 -4.51
C ALA A 249 10.60 -17.38 -4.07
N ALA A 250 10.98 -17.43 -2.79
CA ALA A 250 11.81 -18.50 -2.22
C ALA A 250 11.16 -19.89 -2.35
N SER A 251 9.82 -19.96 -2.45
CA SER A 251 9.08 -21.21 -2.68
C SER A 251 9.32 -21.82 -4.07
N SER A 252 9.94 -21.08 -5.00
CA SER A 252 10.17 -21.48 -6.40
C SER A 252 8.88 -21.73 -7.19
N LEU A 253 7.74 -21.21 -6.72
CA LEU A 253 6.44 -21.23 -7.40
C LEU A 253 6.17 -19.92 -8.16
N ALA A 254 6.94 -18.88 -7.90
CA ALA A 254 6.88 -17.60 -8.57
C ALA A 254 8.29 -16.97 -8.61
N ASP A 255 8.51 -16.13 -9.62
CA ASP A 255 9.73 -15.34 -9.70
C ASP A 255 9.63 -14.10 -8.80
N ARG A 256 10.77 -13.68 -8.26
CA ARG A 256 10.85 -12.41 -7.53
C ARG A 256 10.80 -11.27 -8.55
N PRO A 257 9.94 -10.24 -8.36
CA PRO A 257 10.00 -9.03 -9.17
C PRO A 257 11.29 -8.25 -8.88
N HIS A 258 11.82 -7.58 -9.91
CA HIS A 258 13.06 -6.82 -9.86
C HIS A 258 12.87 -5.40 -10.43
N GLY A 259 13.83 -4.51 -10.19
CA GLY A 259 13.85 -3.19 -10.80
C GLY A 259 12.95 -2.19 -10.08
N GLU A 260 11.73 -1.98 -10.56
CA GLU A 260 10.76 -1.05 -9.94
C GLU A 260 10.42 -1.46 -8.51
N PHE A 261 10.19 -2.75 -8.29
CA PHE A 261 9.97 -3.31 -6.96
C PHE A 261 11.15 -3.03 -6.01
N ASP A 262 12.39 -3.24 -6.46
CA ASP A 262 13.57 -3.01 -5.61
C ASP A 262 13.70 -1.52 -5.26
N ARG A 263 13.50 -0.62 -6.23
CA ARG A 263 13.50 0.84 -6.00
C ARG A 263 12.40 1.27 -5.02
N ALA A 264 11.21 0.67 -5.11
CA ALA A 264 10.10 0.94 -4.22
C ALA A 264 10.41 0.50 -2.77
N VAL A 265 10.94 -0.72 -2.60
CA VAL A 265 11.38 -1.20 -1.28
C VAL A 265 12.45 -0.28 -0.69
N ASP A 266 13.43 0.12 -1.49
CA ASP A 266 14.47 1.03 -1.04
C ASP A 266 13.93 2.40 -0.66
N ALA A 267 12.98 2.96 -1.42
CA ALA A 267 12.34 4.23 -1.09
C ALA A 267 11.67 4.17 0.30
N LEU A 268 10.90 3.12 0.60
CA LEU A 268 10.29 2.96 1.92
C LEU A 268 11.33 2.72 3.04
N LEU A 269 12.40 1.96 2.76
CA LEU A 269 13.50 1.80 3.73
C LEU A 269 14.15 3.13 4.06
N ASN A 270 14.34 4.03 3.08
CA ASN A 270 14.90 5.35 3.33
C ASN A 270 13.98 6.21 4.18
N VAL A 271 12.67 6.20 3.92
CA VAL A 271 11.70 6.95 4.75
C VAL A 271 11.69 6.40 6.18
N ARG A 272 11.75 5.07 6.36
CA ARG A 272 11.87 4.42 7.68
C ARG A 272 13.15 4.83 8.39
N ASP A 273 14.28 4.84 7.69
CA ASP A 273 15.57 5.21 8.27
C ASP A 273 15.60 6.69 8.67
N ALA A 274 15.08 7.57 7.82
CA ALA A 274 14.93 8.98 8.11
C ALA A 274 13.98 9.23 9.29
N LEU A 275 12.87 8.49 9.39
CA LEU A 275 11.97 8.52 10.55
C LEU A 275 12.67 8.13 11.85
N ALA A 276 13.49 7.08 11.83
CA ALA A 276 14.26 6.66 12.98
C ALA A 276 15.31 7.71 13.39
N LEU A 277 15.97 8.35 12.42
CA LEU A 277 16.96 9.41 12.67
C LEU A 277 16.30 10.69 13.21
N ALA A 278 15.20 11.14 12.61
CA ALA A 278 14.47 12.33 13.04
C ALA A 278 13.90 12.18 14.45
N THR A 279 13.38 10.99 14.78
CA THR A 279 12.71 10.75 16.07
C THR A 279 13.63 10.22 17.17
N GLY A 280 14.77 9.63 16.80
CA GLY A 280 15.64 8.87 17.70
C GLY A 280 14.97 7.62 18.30
N ARG A 281 13.91 7.09 17.65
CA ARG A 281 13.08 5.99 18.17
C ARG A 281 12.86 4.90 17.12
N SER A 282 12.58 3.68 17.56
CA SER A 282 12.20 2.52 16.73
C SER A 282 10.72 2.52 16.31
N THR A 283 10.22 3.67 15.85
CA THR A 283 8.84 3.79 15.34
C THR A 283 8.78 3.54 13.84
N ASN A 284 7.73 2.86 13.37
CA ASN A 284 7.42 2.70 11.95
C ASN A 284 6.27 3.61 11.49
N ARG A 285 5.65 4.36 12.42
CA ARG A 285 4.51 5.22 12.12
C ARG A 285 4.96 6.63 11.76
N LEU A 286 4.66 7.04 10.53
CA LEU A 286 4.98 8.35 9.99
C LEU A 286 3.89 9.37 10.36
N VAL A 287 3.84 9.77 11.63
CA VAL A 287 2.82 10.74 12.13
C VAL A 287 3.05 12.14 11.56
N GLN A 288 1.98 12.93 11.45
CA GLN A 288 2.03 14.26 10.82
C GLN A 288 3.09 15.18 11.45
N ALA A 289 3.25 15.11 12.77
CA ALA A 289 4.13 15.98 13.53
C ALA A 289 5.63 15.82 13.22
N VAL A 290 6.04 14.73 12.58
CA VAL A 290 7.47 14.47 12.26
C VAL A 290 7.73 14.45 10.76
N GLN A 291 6.71 14.62 9.92
CA GLN A 291 6.85 14.44 8.47
C GLN A 291 7.79 15.46 7.83
N ASP A 292 7.78 16.71 8.32
CA ASP A 292 8.71 17.75 7.86
C ASP A 292 10.15 17.38 8.25
N ASP A 293 10.40 17.01 9.51
CA ASP A 293 11.72 16.55 9.96
C ASP A 293 12.25 15.35 9.17
N VAL A 294 11.37 14.40 8.80
CA VAL A 294 11.75 13.24 7.99
C VAL A 294 12.10 13.66 6.55
N ALA A 295 11.35 14.61 5.97
CA ALA A 295 11.65 15.13 4.64
C ALA A 295 12.99 15.90 4.63
N ASP A 296 13.26 16.68 5.68
CA ASP A 296 14.53 17.37 5.88
C ASP A 296 15.69 16.39 6.01
N VAL A 297 15.51 15.32 6.81
CA VAL A 297 16.52 14.24 6.91
C VAL A 297 16.72 13.61 5.53
N LEU A 298 15.68 13.35 4.75
CA LEU A 298 15.85 12.81 3.39
C LEU A 298 16.56 13.78 2.42
N GLY A 299 16.87 15.01 2.83
CA GLY A 299 17.50 16.01 1.98
C GLY A 299 16.58 16.45 0.83
N LEU A 300 15.27 16.42 1.06
CA LEU A 300 14.30 16.91 0.09
C LEU A 300 14.19 18.42 0.27
N ASP A 301 14.61 19.18 -0.74
CA ASP A 301 14.51 20.63 -0.70
C ASP A 301 13.14 21.11 -1.18
N ASP A 302 12.64 22.20 -0.59
CA ASP A 302 11.56 23.06 -1.14
C ASP A 302 11.98 23.81 -2.41
N GLY A 303 12.95 23.28 -3.19
CA GLY A 303 13.55 23.91 -4.36
C GLY A 303 13.81 23.01 -5.58
N ALA A 304 13.97 21.69 -5.41
CA ALA A 304 14.37 20.79 -6.50
C ALA A 304 13.28 19.76 -6.85
N GLY A 305 12.46 20.06 -7.86
CA GLY A 305 11.66 19.02 -8.51
C GLY A 305 12.57 17.89 -9.04
N PRO A 306 12.08 16.65 -9.22
CA PRO A 306 12.85 15.59 -9.85
C PRO A 306 12.97 15.89 -11.36
N ALA A 307 13.88 16.78 -11.73
CA ALA A 307 14.15 17.11 -13.13
C ALA A 307 15.41 16.43 -13.68
N GLU A 308 16.26 15.75 -12.89
CA GLU A 308 17.54 15.25 -13.41
C GLU A 308 17.91 13.81 -13.01
N SER A 309 16.96 12.94 -12.67
CA SER A 309 17.28 11.52 -12.39
C SER A 309 16.36 10.48 -13.02
N ALA A 310 15.32 10.92 -13.74
CA ALA A 310 14.55 10.05 -14.63
C ALA A 310 15.08 10.07 -16.08
N GLU A 311 15.88 11.07 -16.46
CA GLU A 311 16.34 11.28 -17.85
C GLU A 311 17.68 10.59 -18.17
N GLN A 312 18.35 9.97 -17.18
CA GLN A 312 19.65 9.32 -17.36
C GLN A 312 19.62 7.79 -17.16
N ALA A 313 18.44 7.18 -17.12
CA ALA A 313 18.27 5.73 -16.94
C ALA A 313 17.72 4.97 -18.18
N SER A 314 17.71 5.57 -19.39
CA SER A 314 17.26 4.86 -20.61
C SER A 314 18.25 4.84 -21.78
N CYS A 315 19.47 5.35 -21.65
CA CYS A 315 20.42 5.41 -22.77
C CYS A 315 21.70 4.59 -22.50
N ALA A 316 21.57 3.26 -22.59
CA ALA A 316 22.68 2.36 -22.91
C ALA A 316 22.08 1.16 -23.66
N GLU A 317 22.23 1.15 -24.98
CA GLU A 317 21.76 0.08 -25.87
C GLU A 317 22.76 -1.09 -25.89
N ASP A 318 22.23 -2.32 -25.79
CA ASP A 318 22.87 -3.53 -26.28
C ASP A 318 21.80 -4.37 -26.99
N GLU A 319 22.14 -4.91 -28.16
CA GLU A 319 21.19 -5.34 -29.19
C GLU A 319 20.40 -6.61 -28.86
N GLY A 320 19.09 -6.58 -29.16
CA GLY A 320 18.28 -7.79 -29.37
C GLY A 320 17.00 -7.90 -28.53
N GLY A 321 16.01 -7.02 -28.77
CA GLY A 321 14.63 -7.23 -28.30
C GLY A 321 13.90 -5.95 -27.87
N ALA A 322 13.07 -5.43 -28.79
CA ALA A 322 12.05 -4.36 -28.63
C ALA A 322 12.53 -2.98 -28.10
N PRO A 323 12.74 -1.97 -28.98
CA PRO A 323 13.21 -0.62 -28.59
C PRO A 323 12.02 0.30 -28.23
N VAL A 324 12.08 1.27 -27.30
CA VAL A 324 12.98 2.44 -27.09
C VAL A 324 12.91 3.47 -28.21
N LEU A 325 12.64 4.71 -27.81
CA LEU A 325 12.40 5.89 -28.64
C LEU A 325 13.73 6.42 -29.21
N VAL A 326 13.97 6.24 -30.52
CA VAL A 326 15.03 6.91 -31.29
C VAL A 326 14.38 7.89 -32.27
N VAL A 327 14.84 9.13 -32.24
CA VAL A 327 14.54 10.20 -33.21
C VAL A 327 15.36 9.94 -34.48
N ALA A 328 14.69 9.88 -35.64
CA ALA A 328 15.32 9.95 -36.94
C ALA A 328 14.59 10.98 -37.82
N ASP A 329 15.38 11.82 -38.50
CA ASP A 329 14.96 12.93 -39.35
C ASP A 329 14.20 12.51 -40.62
N GLY A 330 13.21 13.35 -40.97
CA GLY A 330 12.88 13.79 -42.34
C GLY A 330 12.27 12.80 -43.34
N GLU A 331 10.96 12.89 -43.60
CA GLU A 331 10.38 13.47 -44.83
C GLU A 331 8.84 13.29 -44.90
N SER A 332 8.21 14.17 -45.68
CA SER A 332 6.81 14.60 -45.73
C SER A 332 5.73 13.57 -46.11
N GLY A 333 4.54 13.66 -45.48
CA GLY A 333 3.29 13.07 -46.00
C GLY A 333 2.07 13.27 -45.08
N THR A 334 1.04 13.95 -45.57
CA THR A 334 -0.18 14.41 -44.88
C THR A 334 -1.27 13.33 -44.68
N SER A 335 -1.91 13.25 -43.50
CA SER A 335 -3.38 13.14 -43.32
C SER A 335 -3.78 13.04 -41.83
N GLY A 336 -4.89 13.69 -41.45
CA GLY A 336 -5.26 14.00 -40.07
C GLY A 336 -5.98 12.88 -39.29
N GLY A 337 -5.88 13.02 -37.97
CA GLY A 337 -6.54 12.23 -36.92
C GLY A 337 -6.08 12.77 -35.57
N ALA A 338 -6.85 13.68 -34.97
CA ALA A 338 -6.48 14.41 -33.77
C ALA A 338 -6.70 13.57 -32.51
N ASP A 339 -5.72 12.73 -32.15
CA ASP A 339 -5.51 12.31 -30.77
C ASP A 339 -4.60 13.34 -30.10
N LEU A 340 -5.17 14.22 -29.30
CA LEU A 340 -4.39 15.04 -28.39
C LEU A 340 -3.88 14.12 -27.27
N PRO A 341 -2.56 13.89 -27.11
CA PRO A 341 -2.05 13.48 -25.80
C PRO A 341 -2.51 14.54 -24.80
N CYS A 342 -2.74 14.14 -23.54
CA CYS A 342 -2.98 15.10 -22.46
C CYS A 342 -2.01 16.27 -22.64
N PRO A 343 -2.46 17.54 -22.72
CA PRO A 343 -1.52 18.62 -22.53
C PRO A 343 -0.90 18.32 -21.17
N GLY A 344 0.42 18.08 -21.14
CA GLY A 344 1.18 18.31 -19.92
C GLY A 344 0.80 19.71 -19.43
N PRO A 345 0.89 19.99 -18.13
CA PRO A 345 0.49 21.29 -17.60
C PRO A 345 1.18 22.39 -18.42
N GLU A 346 0.44 23.03 -19.33
CA GLU A 346 0.87 24.27 -19.95
C GLU A 346 0.75 25.31 -18.85
N GLY A 347 1.82 25.45 -18.08
CA GLY A 347 1.94 26.37 -16.95
C GLY A 347 2.26 25.66 -15.64
N GLY A 348 3.55 25.49 -15.37
CA GLY A 348 4.08 25.18 -14.05
C GLY A 348 4.38 23.72 -13.80
N THR A 349 5.66 23.35 -13.78
CA THR A 349 6.15 22.33 -12.84
C THR A 349 5.91 22.86 -11.43
N GLU A 350 4.68 22.75 -10.95
CA GLU A 350 4.27 23.35 -9.68
C GLU A 350 4.89 22.61 -8.51
N HIS A 351 5.46 23.41 -7.61
CA HIS A 351 6.41 23.01 -6.61
C HIS A 351 5.71 22.33 -5.42
N LEU A 352 5.75 21.00 -5.34
CA LEU A 352 5.41 20.30 -4.08
C LEU A 352 6.46 20.64 -3.03
N ASP A 353 6.04 20.92 -1.80
CA ASP A 353 6.98 21.03 -0.66
C ASP A 353 7.69 19.69 -0.39
N ALA A 354 8.79 19.74 0.37
CA ALA A 354 9.61 18.57 0.68
C ALA A 354 8.80 17.40 1.27
N ARG A 355 7.89 17.71 2.19
CA ARG A 355 7.00 16.74 2.85
C ARG A 355 6.05 16.07 1.87
N ASP A 356 5.39 16.84 1.02
CA ASP A 356 4.44 16.32 0.04
C ASP A 356 5.15 15.45 -1.00
N ARG A 357 6.39 15.81 -1.39
CA ARG A 357 7.24 14.95 -2.22
C ARG A 357 7.57 13.62 -1.55
N MET A 358 7.97 13.65 -0.28
CA MET A 358 8.24 12.43 0.49
C MET A 358 7.02 11.52 0.52
N LEU A 359 5.85 12.06 0.90
CA LEU A 359 4.60 11.30 1.01
C LEU A 359 4.19 10.72 -0.34
N THR A 360 4.21 11.54 -1.40
CA THR A 360 3.87 11.09 -2.76
C THR A 360 4.81 9.97 -3.24
N GLY A 361 6.12 10.09 -2.96
CA GLY A 361 7.10 9.06 -3.24
C GLY A 361 6.83 7.76 -2.47
N ALA A 362 6.47 7.85 -1.18
CA ALA A 362 6.09 6.70 -0.37
C ALA A 362 4.80 6.03 -0.89
N TYR A 363 3.81 6.80 -1.31
CA TYR A 363 2.58 6.28 -1.92
C TYR A 363 2.86 5.53 -3.22
N ALA A 364 3.69 6.08 -4.10
CA ALA A 364 4.09 5.42 -5.34
C ALA A 364 4.82 4.10 -5.07
N ALA A 365 5.78 4.11 -4.14
CA ALA A 365 6.51 2.91 -3.72
C ALA A 365 5.58 1.84 -3.13
N SER A 366 4.63 2.23 -2.28
CA SER A 366 3.63 1.31 -1.74
C SER A 366 2.77 0.67 -2.82
N ARG A 367 2.29 1.45 -3.80
CA ARG A 367 1.49 0.93 -4.90
C ARG A 367 2.26 -0.14 -5.67
N GLU A 368 3.55 0.07 -5.90
CA GLU A 368 4.42 -0.90 -6.58
C GLU A 368 4.60 -2.19 -5.75
N ILE A 369 4.89 -2.09 -4.46
CA ILE A 369 5.04 -3.26 -3.57
C ILE A 369 3.74 -4.07 -3.49
N ALA A 370 2.59 -3.41 -3.34
CA ALA A 370 1.30 -4.07 -3.31
C ALA A 370 0.99 -4.78 -4.64
N ALA A 371 1.32 -4.16 -5.77
CA ALA A 371 1.13 -4.78 -7.10
C ALA A 371 2.01 -6.02 -7.26
N ALA A 372 3.28 -5.93 -6.86
CA ALA A 372 4.23 -7.03 -6.84
C ALA A 372 3.75 -8.19 -5.95
N LEU A 373 3.21 -7.90 -4.77
CA LEU A 373 2.61 -8.91 -3.89
C LEU A 373 1.44 -9.62 -4.57
N ASP A 374 0.45 -8.88 -5.07
CA ASP A 374 -0.72 -9.47 -5.73
C ASP A 374 -0.29 -10.36 -6.91
N MET A 375 0.69 -9.92 -7.72
CA MET A 375 1.22 -10.68 -8.86
C MET A 375 1.94 -11.96 -8.42
N THR A 376 2.84 -11.86 -7.44
CA THR A 376 3.62 -13.00 -6.94
C THR A 376 2.71 -14.04 -6.28
N MET A 377 1.73 -13.59 -5.48
CA MET A 377 0.71 -14.44 -4.86
C MET A 377 -0.09 -15.19 -5.92
N ARG A 378 -0.55 -14.51 -6.97
CA ARG A 378 -1.27 -15.15 -8.08
C ARG A 378 -0.43 -16.17 -8.84
N SER A 379 0.80 -15.83 -9.19
CA SER A 379 1.71 -16.77 -9.87
C SER A 379 1.89 -18.03 -9.02
N THR A 380 2.11 -17.83 -7.72
CA THR A 380 2.23 -18.91 -6.73
C THR A 380 0.96 -19.76 -6.66
N LEU A 381 -0.23 -19.15 -6.59
CA LEU A 381 -1.53 -19.83 -6.60
C LEU A 381 -1.73 -20.67 -7.87
N ARG A 382 -1.36 -20.12 -9.03
CA ARG A 382 -1.46 -20.83 -10.32
C ARG A 382 -0.51 -22.03 -10.36
N ALA A 383 0.73 -21.87 -9.92
CA ALA A 383 1.72 -22.94 -9.85
C ALA A 383 1.38 -24.00 -8.78
N ALA A 384 0.68 -23.61 -7.70
CA ALA A 384 0.26 -24.51 -6.64
C ALA A 384 -0.96 -25.37 -7.01
N ARG A 385 -1.74 -24.97 -8.03
CA ARG A 385 -2.87 -25.79 -8.51
C ARG A 385 -2.33 -27.13 -9.02
N PRO A 386 -2.89 -28.27 -8.59
CA PRO A 386 -2.49 -29.57 -9.12
C PRO A 386 -2.69 -29.54 -10.63
N ALA A 387 -1.68 -30.00 -11.38
CA ALA A 387 -1.84 -30.28 -12.79
C ALA A 387 -3.01 -31.25 -12.91
N ARG A 388 -4.18 -30.75 -13.30
CA ARG A 388 -5.31 -31.62 -13.64
C ARG A 388 -4.83 -32.44 -14.82
N ARG A 389 -4.33 -33.65 -14.58
CA ARG A 389 -4.30 -34.69 -15.60
C ARG A 389 -5.76 -34.88 -15.96
N PRO A 390 -6.21 -34.47 -17.15
CA PRO A 390 -7.56 -34.81 -17.50
C PRO A 390 -7.59 -36.33 -17.57
N LEU A 391 -8.39 -36.97 -16.71
CA LEU A 391 -9.02 -38.24 -17.05
C LEU A 391 -10.03 -37.94 -18.17
N THR A 392 -9.56 -37.44 -19.30
CA THR A 392 -10.30 -37.51 -20.54
C THR A 392 -10.14 -38.93 -21.03
N LEU A 393 -11.21 -39.70 -20.83
CA LEU A 393 -11.62 -40.69 -21.80
C LEU A 393 -11.49 -40.02 -23.18
N VAL A 394 -10.47 -40.40 -23.95
CA VAL A 394 -10.27 -39.90 -25.31
C VAL A 394 -11.41 -40.44 -26.15
N ARG A 395 -12.49 -39.66 -26.24
CA ARG A 395 -13.52 -39.82 -27.25
C ARG A 395 -13.67 -38.46 -27.94
N PHE A 396 -12.95 -38.34 -29.05
CA PHE A 396 -12.98 -37.22 -30.00
C PHE A 396 -12.58 -35.82 -29.46
N GLY A 397 -11.27 -35.59 -29.34
CA GLY A 397 -10.61 -34.42 -29.98
C GLY A 397 -10.94 -32.98 -29.56
N ARG A 398 -11.71 -32.68 -28.50
CA ARG A 398 -11.88 -31.30 -28.02
C ARG A 398 -11.66 -31.19 -26.51
N ARG A 399 -10.68 -30.38 -26.10
CA ARG A 399 -10.56 -29.90 -24.72
C ARG A 399 -11.84 -29.10 -24.41
N SER A 400 -12.63 -29.51 -23.41
CA SER A 400 -13.73 -28.67 -22.93
C SER A 400 -13.15 -27.40 -22.32
N ALA A 401 -13.56 -26.25 -22.86
CA ALA A 401 -13.19 -24.95 -22.33
C ALA A 401 -13.65 -24.84 -20.85
N PRO A 402 -12.91 -24.12 -19.99
CA PRO A 402 -13.35 -23.85 -18.63
C PRO A 402 -14.73 -23.17 -18.67
N VAL A 403 -15.65 -23.62 -17.80
CA VAL A 403 -16.95 -22.97 -17.64
C VAL A 403 -16.71 -21.65 -16.92
N LEU A 404 -16.86 -20.54 -17.64
CA LEU A 404 -16.77 -19.18 -17.12
C LEU A 404 -18.17 -18.74 -16.70
N GLU A 405 -18.34 -18.35 -15.44
CA GLU A 405 -19.59 -17.76 -14.97
C GLU A 405 -19.68 -16.33 -15.52
N ARG A 406 -20.74 -16.02 -16.26
CA ARG A 406 -20.95 -14.68 -16.82
C ARG A 406 -21.48 -13.75 -15.73
N LEU A 407 -20.75 -12.67 -15.43
CA LEU A 407 -21.17 -11.65 -14.47
C LEU A 407 -21.88 -10.48 -15.16
N ASP A 408 -21.37 -10.07 -16.32
CA ASP A 408 -21.95 -9.00 -17.16
C ASP A 408 -21.55 -9.24 -18.64
N GLU A 409 -21.93 -8.34 -19.53
CA GLU A 409 -21.46 -8.36 -20.91
C GLU A 409 -19.94 -8.21 -20.96
N ASP A 410 -19.29 -9.21 -21.56
CA ASP A 410 -17.84 -9.31 -21.71
C ASP A 410 -17.05 -9.39 -20.39
N VAL A 411 -17.76 -9.65 -19.29
CA VAL A 411 -17.20 -9.81 -17.94
C VAL A 411 -17.61 -11.15 -17.34
N VAL A 412 -16.62 -11.89 -16.82
CA VAL A 412 -16.80 -13.24 -16.28
C VAL A 412 -16.11 -13.38 -14.93
N ALA A 413 -16.59 -14.29 -14.08
CA ALA A 413 -15.85 -14.78 -12.92
C ALA A 413 -14.94 -15.94 -13.35
N HIS A 414 -13.65 -15.83 -13.05
CA HIS A 414 -12.69 -16.90 -13.27
C HIS A 414 -11.66 -16.98 -12.14
N GLY A 415 -11.63 -18.12 -11.46
CA GLY A 415 -10.61 -18.37 -10.44
C GLY A 415 -10.72 -17.49 -9.20
N GLY A 416 -11.93 -16.99 -8.89
CA GLY A 416 -12.19 -16.08 -7.78
C GLY A 416 -11.92 -14.61 -8.11
N GLU A 417 -11.72 -14.27 -9.38
CA GLU A 417 -11.48 -12.89 -9.84
C GLU A 417 -12.45 -12.51 -10.96
N VAL A 418 -12.68 -11.21 -11.10
CA VAL A 418 -13.38 -10.64 -12.25
C VAL A 418 -12.41 -10.54 -13.44
N ALA A 419 -12.73 -11.27 -14.50
CA ALA A 419 -11.96 -11.39 -15.72
C ALA A 419 -12.74 -10.91 -16.95
N LEU A 420 -12.03 -10.60 -18.03
CA LEU A 420 -12.65 -10.34 -19.33
C LEU A 420 -13.01 -11.66 -20.02
N ALA A 421 -14.16 -11.67 -20.71
CA ALA A 421 -14.51 -12.76 -21.62
C ALA A 421 -13.58 -12.76 -22.84
N ASP A 422 -13.42 -13.92 -23.49
CA ASP A 422 -12.56 -14.10 -24.67
C ASP A 422 -12.89 -13.16 -25.85
N ARG A 423 -14.17 -12.78 -25.97
CA ARG A 423 -14.68 -11.87 -27.01
C ARG A 423 -14.64 -10.38 -26.63
N ALA A 424 -14.17 -10.05 -25.43
CA ALA A 424 -14.07 -8.67 -24.98
C ALA A 424 -13.07 -7.91 -25.86
N VAL A 425 -13.44 -6.70 -26.30
CA VAL A 425 -12.56 -5.82 -27.09
C VAL A 425 -12.38 -4.52 -26.33
N PRO A 426 -11.44 -4.45 -25.36
CA PRO A 426 -11.25 -3.28 -24.49
C PRO A 426 -11.08 -1.99 -25.28
N ASP A 427 -10.27 -2.02 -26.33
CA ASP A 427 -9.92 -0.88 -27.18
C ASP A 427 -11.11 -0.21 -27.91
N ALA A 428 -12.28 -0.87 -27.94
CA ALA A 428 -13.49 -0.36 -28.58
C ALA A 428 -14.63 -0.06 -27.59
N ASP A 429 -14.45 -0.33 -26.29
CA ASP A 429 -15.54 -0.30 -25.31
C ASP A 429 -15.23 0.65 -24.13
N PRO A 430 -15.76 1.89 -24.13
CA PRO A 430 -15.56 2.83 -23.05
C PRO A 430 -16.29 2.45 -21.76
N ALA A 431 -17.35 1.62 -21.84
CA ALA A 431 -18.19 1.25 -20.69
C ALA A 431 -17.67 0.01 -19.94
N LEU A 432 -16.77 -0.76 -20.56
CA LEU A 432 -16.20 -1.98 -20.00
C LEU A 432 -15.59 -1.81 -18.60
N PRO A 433 -14.84 -0.74 -18.27
CA PRO A 433 -14.29 -0.58 -16.94
C PRO A 433 -15.36 -0.49 -15.84
N LEU A 434 -16.47 0.20 -16.09
CA LEU A 434 -17.59 0.31 -15.13
C LEU A 434 -18.32 -1.02 -14.98
N ARG A 435 -18.46 -1.81 -16.06
CA ARG A 435 -19.01 -3.18 -15.97
C ARG A 435 -18.12 -4.08 -15.11
N VAL A 436 -16.81 -4.03 -15.33
CA VAL A 436 -15.84 -4.80 -14.53
C VAL A 436 -15.88 -4.35 -13.06
N ALA A 437 -15.94 -3.04 -12.80
CA ALA A 437 -16.02 -2.49 -11.46
C ALA A 437 -17.29 -2.95 -10.72
N LEU A 438 -18.46 -2.81 -11.33
CA LEU A 438 -19.73 -3.23 -10.75
C LEU A 438 -19.82 -4.75 -10.57
N ALA A 439 -19.27 -5.53 -11.51
CA ALA A 439 -19.17 -6.98 -11.35
C ALA A 439 -18.29 -7.36 -10.15
N SER A 440 -17.20 -6.62 -9.91
CA SER A 440 -16.31 -6.79 -8.75
C SER A 440 -17.01 -6.43 -7.43
N VAL A 441 -17.79 -5.35 -7.40
CA VAL A 441 -18.63 -4.99 -6.25
C VAL A 441 -19.66 -6.09 -5.97
N ARG A 442 -20.44 -6.49 -6.98
CA ARG A 442 -21.57 -7.44 -6.81
C ARG A 442 -21.12 -8.85 -6.43
N SER A 443 -19.98 -9.30 -6.95
CA SER A 443 -19.44 -10.63 -6.66
C SER A 443 -18.55 -10.68 -5.41
N GLY A 444 -18.09 -9.51 -4.93
CA GLY A 444 -17.05 -9.41 -3.90
C GLY A 444 -15.67 -9.90 -4.37
N GLN A 445 -15.51 -10.22 -5.66
CA GLN A 445 -14.25 -10.75 -6.20
C GLN A 445 -13.33 -9.59 -6.65
N PRO A 446 -12.00 -9.67 -6.44
CA PRO A 446 -11.06 -8.68 -6.95
C PRO A 446 -10.99 -8.68 -8.48
N ILE A 447 -10.60 -7.54 -9.06
CA ILE A 447 -10.36 -7.44 -10.50
C ILE A 447 -9.04 -8.12 -10.85
N ALA A 448 -9.05 -9.04 -11.81
CA ALA A 448 -7.83 -9.72 -12.24
C ALA A 448 -6.81 -8.72 -12.81
N THR A 449 -5.52 -8.87 -12.50
CA THR A 449 -4.49 -7.92 -12.98
C THR A 449 -4.40 -7.82 -14.49
N VAL A 450 -4.61 -8.92 -15.21
CA VAL A 450 -4.63 -8.90 -16.69
C VAL A 450 -5.83 -8.09 -17.21
N THR A 451 -6.98 -8.19 -16.53
CA THR A 451 -8.15 -7.35 -16.81
C THR A 451 -7.81 -5.89 -16.56
N ARG A 452 -7.27 -5.56 -15.39
CA ARG A 452 -6.88 -4.19 -15.02
C ARG A 452 -5.90 -3.57 -16.03
N ALA A 453 -4.88 -4.32 -16.46
CA ALA A 453 -3.96 -3.90 -17.51
C ALA A 453 -4.68 -3.68 -18.85
N SER A 454 -5.70 -4.47 -19.16
CA SER A 454 -6.51 -4.32 -20.37
C SER A 454 -7.45 -3.11 -20.31
N LEU A 455 -7.99 -2.76 -19.14
CA LEU A 455 -8.84 -1.58 -18.97
C LEU A 455 -8.11 -0.27 -19.32
N ARG A 456 -6.78 -0.22 -19.21
CA ARG A 456 -5.97 0.93 -19.63
C ARG A 456 -6.17 1.28 -21.11
N ARG A 457 -6.47 0.28 -21.94
CA ARG A 457 -6.68 0.45 -23.38
C ARG A 457 -8.09 0.90 -23.75
N CYS A 458 -9.05 0.84 -22.82
CA CYS A 458 -10.41 1.31 -23.08
C CYS A 458 -10.40 2.78 -23.51
N PRO A 459 -11.19 3.18 -24.52
CA PRO A 459 -11.24 4.56 -24.98
C PRO A 459 -11.75 5.50 -23.89
N SER A 460 -11.47 6.80 -24.04
CA SER A 460 -12.03 7.80 -23.12
C SER A 460 -13.55 7.82 -23.24
N PRO A 461 -14.30 7.88 -22.13
CA PRO A 461 -15.76 7.92 -22.18
C PRO A 461 -16.34 9.30 -22.53
N ARG A 462 -15.50 10.28 -22.91
CA ARG A 462 -15.95 11.63 -23.27
C ARG A 462 -17.03 11.57 -24.36
N GLY A 463 -18.18 12.18 -24.07
CA GLY A 463 -19.33 12.21 -24.98
C GLY A 463 -20.17 10.93 -25.02
N THR A 464 -19.74 9.82 -24.39
CA THR A 464 -20.45 8.54 -24.41
C THR A 464 -21.15 8.21 -23.09
N TRP A 465 -21.17 9.13 -22.12
CA TRP A 465 -21.66 8.84 -20.77
C TRP A 465 -23.16 8.57 -20.69
N PHE A 466 -23.93 9.07 -21.66
CA PHE A 466 -25.38 8.86 -21.80
C PHE A 466 -25.75 7.87 -22.89
N ASP A 467 -24.79 7.42 -23.70
CA ASP A 467 -25.05 6.39 -24.68
C ASP A 467 -25.40 5.09 -23.93
N GLU A 468 -26.46 4.42 -24.37
CA GLU A 468 -26.61 3.02 -23.99
C GLU A 468 -25.41 2.27 -24.58
N PRO A 469 -24.74 1.39 -23.80
CA PRO A 469 -23.62 0.62 -24.32
C PRO A 469 -24.08 -0.09 -25.59
N ALA A 470 -23.33 0.07 -26.68
CA ALA A 470 -23.66 -0.52 -27.97
C ALA A 470 -23.85 -2.04 -27.78
N VAL A 471 -25.11 -2.47 -27.69
CA VAL A 471 -25.45 -3.88 -27.56
C VAL A 471 -25.01 -4.52 -28.87
N ARG A 472 -23.94 -5.32 -28.85
CA ARG A 472 -23.57 -6.11 -30.02
C ARG A 472 -24.77 -6.96 -30.40
N GLU A 473 -25.24 -6.82 -31.63
CA GLU A 473 -26.36 -7.56 -32.23
C GLU A 473 -26.04 -9.07 -32.31
N ASP A 474 -26.03 -9.76 -31.18
CA ASP A 474 -25.84 -11.22 -31.10
C ASP A 474 -27.02 -11.85 -30.34
N ARG A 475 -28.18 -11.19 -30.41
CA ARG A 475 -29.37 -11.47 -29.59
C ARG A 475 -30.19 -12.67 -30.05
N GLU A 476 -29.71 -13.49 -31.00
CA GLU A 476 -30.54 -14.55 -31.61
C GLU A 476 -30.11 -16.01 -31.37
N ARG A 477 -29.10 -16.35 -30.55
CA ARG A 477 -28.69 -17.77 -30.48
C ARG A 477 -28.43 -18.48 -29.16
N THR A 478 -28.65 -17.85 -28.01
CA THR A 478 -28.59 -18.58 -26.73
C THR A 478 -29.70 -18.13 -25.79
N GLY A 479 -30.77 -18.93 -25.73
CA GLY A 479 -31.77 -18.86 -24.67
C GLY A 479 -31.12 -19.16 -23.32
N GLY A 480 -30.94 -18.11 -22.52
CA GLY A 480 -30.48 -18.16 -21.13
C GLY A 480 -31.06 -16.95 -20.42
N GLY A 481 -31.72 -17.19 -19.29
CA GLY A 481 -32.69 -16.28 -18.67
C GLY A 481 -32.19 -14.87 -18.41
N ALA A 482 -33.12 -13.91 -18.53
CA ALA A 482 -32.95 -12.53 -18.15
C ALA A 482 -32.54 -12.42 -16.67
N ALA A 483 -31.25 -12.23 -16.40
CA ALA A 483 -30.82 -11.61 -15.16
C ALA A 483 -31.40 -10.19 -15.17
N ARG A 484 -32.27 -9.89 -14.19
CA ARG A 484 -32.94 -8.60 -14.05
C ARG A 484 -31.90 -7.49 -13.91
N ALA A 485 -31.65 -6.74 -14.98
CA ALA A 485 -30.92 -5.48 -14.93
C ALA A 485 -31.85 -4.41 -14.35
N THR A 486 -31.77 -4.18 -13.04
CA THR A 486 -32.52 -3.13 -12.32
C THR A 486 -31.73 -1.83 -12.17
N GLY A 487 -30.62 -1.66 -12.91
CA GLY A 487 -29.78 -0.46 -12.92
C GLY A 487 -29.88 0.32 -14.23
N SER A 488 -29.56 1.62 -14.18
CA SER A 488 -29.50 2.49 -15.37
C SER A 488 -28.53 1.95 -16.42
N SER A 489 -28.95 1.93 -17.69
CA SER A 489 -28.16 1.43 -18.83
C SER A 489 -27.00 2.35 -19.19
N THR A 490 -27.09 3.63 -18.86
CA THR A 490 -26.09 4.66 -19.16
C THR A 490 -24.79 4.47 -18.34
N MET A 491 -23.67 4.98 -18.85
CA MET A 491 -22.41 4.94 -18.09
C MET A 491 -22.46 5.84 -16.84
N LEU A 492 -23.09 7.02 -16.92
CA LEU A 492 -23.28 7.87 -15.74
C LEU A 492 -24.06 7.12 -14.66
N GLY A 493 -25.14 6.43 -15.05
CA GLY A 493 -25.91 5.58 -14.13
C GLY A 493 -25.08 4.51 -13.45
N ARG A 494 -24.18 3.84 -14.21
CA ARG A 494 -23.24 2.85 -13.67
C ARG A 494 -22.18 3.45 -12.76
N LEU A 495 -21.69 4.66 -13.07
CA LEU A 495 -20.79 5.39 -12.19
C LEU A 495 -21.48 5.74 -10.88
N VAL A 496 -22.71 6.27 -10.93
CA VAL A 496 -23.51 6.59 -9.73
C VAL A 496 -23.83 5.33 -8.92
N GLU A 497 -24.10 4.20 -9.58
CA GLU A 497 -24.25 2.90 -8.91
C GLU A 497 -22.94 2.51 -8.18
N LEU A 498 -21.80 2.62 -8.86
CA LEU A 498 -20.48 2.33 -8.29
C LEU A 498 -20.17 3.24 -7.09
N LEU A 499 -20.39 4.55 -7.22
CA LEU A 499 -20.19 5.52 -6.13
C LEU A 499 -21.08 5.23 -4.91
N GLY A 500 -22.25 4.63 -5.15
CA GLY A 500 -23.18 4.23 -4.10
C GLY A 500 -22.89 2.86 -3.49
N ALA A 501 -21.81 2.17 -3.87
CA ALA A 501 -21.50 0.80 -3.43
C ALA A 501 -21.00 0.67 -1.98
N GLY A 502 -20.95 1.77 -1.22
CA GLY A 502 -20.44 1.76 0.16
C GLY A 502 -18.96 1.41 0.22
N ASP A 503 -18.55 0.61 1.21
CA ASP A 503 -17.12 0.34 1.43
C ASP A 503 -16.46 -0.47 0.29
N GLU A 504 -17.23 -1.20 -0.52
CA GLU A 504 -16.71 -1.88 -1.72
C GLU A 504 -16.23 -0.90 -2.80
N LEU A 505 -16.78 0.32 -2.86
CA LEU A 505 -16.28 1.37 -3.75
C LEU A 505 -14.79 1.61 -3.52
N VAL A 506 -14.41 1.71 -2.25
CA VAL A 506 -13.06 2.06 -1.81
C VAL A 506 -12.05 1.01 -2.29
N ARG A 507 -12.39 -0.28 -2.25
CA ARG A 507 -11.57 -1.36 -2.78
C ARG A 507 -11.48 -1.34 -4.30
N VAL A 508 -12.62 -1.24 -4.98
CA VAL A 508 -12.68 -1.32 -6.45
C VAL A 508 -12.08 -0.08 -7.12
N TRP A 509 -12.24 1.09 -6.51
CA TRP A 509 -11.67 2.34 -7.02
C TRP A 509 -10.15 2.30 -7.07
N GLU A 510 -9.48 1.63 -6.11
CA GLU A 510 -8.02 1.46 -6.17
C GLU A 510 -7.57 0.64 -7.37
N ASP A 511 -8.35 -0.36 -7.79
CA ASP A 511 -8.07 -1.12 -9.02
C ASP A 511 -8.24 -0.24 -10.27
N LEU A 512 -9.23 0.65 -10.27
CA LEU A 512 -9.45 1.59 -11.37
C LEU A 512 -8.36 2.68 -11.42
N ASP A 513 -7.96 3.20 -10.26
CA ASP A 513 -6.87 4.16 -10.09
C ASP A 513 -5.53 3.58 -10.57
N ARG A 514 -5.25 2.32 -10.22
CA ARG A 514 -4.10 1.56 -10.75
C ARG A 514 -4.19 1.30 -12.25
N ALA A 515 -5.35 1.42 -12.88
CA ALA A 515 -5.50 1.43 -14.33
C ALA A 515 -5.46 2.85 -14.93
N GLY A 516 -5.22 3.89 -14.11
CA GLY A 516 -5.19 5.28 -14.52
C GLY A 516 -6.54 5.82 -14.97
N LEU A 517 -7.64 5.16 -14.62
CA LEU A 517 -8.96 5.48 -15.16
C LEU A 517 -9.55 6.78 -14.60
N PRO A 518 -9.53 7.08 -13.30
CA PRO A 518 -10.04 8.36 -12.77
C PRO A 518 -9.40 9.58 -13.42
N VAL A 519 -8.08 9.55 -13.62
CA VAL A 519 -7.33 10.59 -14.34
C VAL A 519 -7.84 10.82 -15.77
N ARG A 520 -8.20 9.73 -16.46
CA ARG A 520 -8.72 9.79 -17.83
C ARG A 520 -10.19 10.19 -17.90
N TRP A 521 -10.95 9.92 -16.84
CA TRP A 521 -12.38 10.21 -16.76
C TRP A 521 -12.68 11.63 -16.31
N PHE A 522 -11.89 12.16 -15.37
CA PHE A 522 -12.20 13.42 -14.70
C PHE A 522 -11.09 14.45 -14.95
N PRO A 523 -11.35 15.50 -15.74
CA PRO A 523 -10.44 16.65 -15.86
C PRO A 523 -10.04 17.20 -14.48
N GLY A 524 -8.76 17.49 -14.30
CA GLY A 524 -8.23 18.03 -13.04
C GLY A 524 -7.93 16.99 -11.95
N TRP A 525 -8.30 15.71 -12.12
CA TRP A 525 -8.05 14.68 -11.10
C TRP A 525 -6.56 14.49 -10.77
N CYS A 526 -5.67 14.68 -11.75
CA CYS A 526 -4.22 14.64 -11.52
C CYS A 526 -3.74 15.58 -10.41
N ALA A 527 -4.43 16.73 -10.21
CA ALA A 527 -4.03 17.71 -9.21
C ALA A 527 -4.38 17.29 -7.77
N VAL A 528 -5.28 16.31 -7.60
CA VAL A 528 -5.70 15.79 -6.28
C VAL A 528 -5.26 14.35 -6.03
N LEU A 529 -4.79 13.64 -7.07
CA LEU A 529 -4.31 12.26 -7.00
C LEU A 529 -3.13 12.13 -6.03
N ASN A 530 -3.25 11.25 -5.03
CA ASN A 530 -2.27 11.04 -3.97
C ASN A 530 -1.85 12.32 -3.23
N ARG A 531 -2.64 13.39 -3.30
CA ARG A 531 -2.29 14.68 -2.68
C ARG A 531 -2.45 14.60 -1.17
N PRO A 532 -1.39 14.88 -0.38
CA PRO A 532 -1.51 14.96 1.06
C PRO A 532 -2.50 16.03 1.51
N GLN A 533 -3.15 15.76 2.64
CA GLN A 533 -4.06 16.69 3.28
C GLN A 533 -3.39 17.24 4.54
N HIS A 534 -3.46 18.55 4.75
CA HIS A 534 -2.78 19.19 5.88
C HIS A 534 -3.66 19.35 7.13
N ASN A 535 -4.98 19.16 6.99
CA ASN A 535 -5.89 19.18 8.13
C ASN A 535 -5.72 17.92 9.00
N PRO A 536 -5.40 18.05 10.30
CA PRO A 536 -5.07 16.92 11.18
C PRO A 536 -6.24 15.98 11.49
N LEU A 537 -7.46 16.35 11.12
CA LEU A 537 -8.64 15.50 11.27
C LEU A 537 -8.76 14.45 10.16
N HIS A 538 -8.09 14.66 9.02
CA HIS A 538 -8.17 13.74 7.89
C HIS A 538 -7.20 12.58 8.10
N LEU A 539 -7.63 11.40 7.70
CA LEU A 539 -6.79 10.21 7.67
C LEU A 539 -6.20 9.93 6.30
N TYR A 540 -6.80 10.50 5.24
CA TYR A 540 -6.53 10.11 3.86
C TYR A 540 -6.09 11.28 2.98
N THR A 541 -5.39 10.95 1.88
CA THR A 541 -5.13 11.88 0.77
C THR A 541 -6.42 12.42 0.18
N VAL A 542 -6.35 13.57 -0.51
CA VAL A 542 -7.52 14.29 -1.02
C VAL A 542 -8.40 13.40 -1.91
N ASP A 543 -7.82 12.73 -2.90
CA ASP A 543 -8.50 11.78 -3.79
C ASP A 543 -9.16 10.61 -3.04
N ARG A 544 -8.44 10.00 -2.10
CA ARG A 544 -8.94 8.86 -1.31
C ARG A 544 -10.07 9.29 -0.38
N HIS A 545 -9.96 10.49 0.18
CA HIS A 545 -11.00 11.13 0.98
C HIS A 545 -12.27 11.37 0.16
N MET A 546 -12.18 11.97 -1.03
CA MET A 546 -13.30 12.18 -1.95
C MET A 546 -14.06 10.88 -2.26
N VAL A 547 -13.34 9.80 -2.57
CA VAL A 547 -13.94 8.47 -2.83
C VAL A 547 -14.63 7.91 -1.59
N ARG A 548 -14.00 8.03 -0.41
CA ARG A 548 -14.62 7.61 0.86
C ARG A 548 -15.85 8.44 1.21
N THR A 549 -15.84 9.74 0.93
CA THR A 549 -17.01 10.62 1.12
C THR A 549 -18.18 10.15 0.27
N ALA A 550 -17.95 9.77 -0.99
CA ALA A 550 -18.99 9.17 -1.84
C ALA A 550 -19.51 7.83 -1.27
N ALA A 551 -18.62 6.94 -0.82
CA ALA A 551 -18.99 5.68 -0.19
C ALA A 551 -19.87 5.87 1.06
N VAL A 552 -19.51 6.83 1.93
CA VAL A 552 -20.31 7.14 3.13
C VAL A 552 -21.63 7.78 2.74
N ALA A 553 -21.64 8.71 1.79
CA ALA A 553 -22.86 9.35 1.30
C ALA A 553 -23.86 8.32 0.76
N GLY A 554 -23.38 7.32 -0.01
CA GLY A 554 -24.20 6.20 -0.47
C GLY A 554 -24.88 5.43 0.66
N ARG A 555 -24.16 5.18 1.77
CA ARG A 555 -24.73 4.52 2.96
C ARG A 555 -25.75 5.38 3.69
N LEU A 556 -25.50 6.69 3.80
CA LEU A 556 -26.40 7.62 4.48
C LEU A 556 -27.73 7.79 3.74
N LEU A 557 -27.68 7.77 2.41
CA LEU A 557 -28.87 7.89 1.57
C LEU A 557 -29.80 6.67 1.70
N GLY A 558 -29.24 5.48 1.98
CA GLY A 558 -29.97 4.22 2.10
C GLY A 558 -30.56 3.73 0.78
N ASP A 559 -31.09 2.51 0.76
CA ASP A 559 -31.71 1.93 -0.44
C ASP A 559 -33.13 2.48 -0.70
N ASP A 560 -33.83 2.91 0.37
CA ASP A 560 -35.21 3.42 0.31
C ASP A 560 -35.30 4.96 0.29
N GLY A 561 -34.17 5.68 0.32
CA GLY A 561 -34.11 7.15 0.36
C GLY A 561 -34.55 7.82 1.66
N GLY A 562 -34.92 6.99 2.65
CA GLY A 562 -35.14 7.43 4.02
C GLY A 562 -33.82 7.62 4.77
N ALA A 563 -33.05 8.66 4.42
CA ALA A 563 -31.97 9.12 5.29
C ALA A 563 -32.60 9.60 6.62
N ARG A 564 -32.69 8.69 7.61
CA ARG A 564 -33.44 8.88 8.87
C ARG A 564 -33.03 10.12 9.67
N VAL A 565 -31.86 10.67 9.38
CA VAL A 565 -31.35 11.89 9.98
C VAL A 565 -32.13 13.15 9.54
N LEU A 566 -32.82 13.12 8.40
CA LEU A 566 -33.50 14.29 7.84
C LEU A 566 -34.86 14.58 8.49
N ASP A 567 -35.62 13.53 8.83
CA ASP A 567 -36.97 13.65 9.39
C ASP A 567 -37.00 14.40 10.74
N PRO A 568 -36.12 14.09 11.73
CA PRO A 568 -36.03 14.86 12.97
C PRO A 568 -35.66 16.35 12.78
N LEU A 569 -35.10 16.71 11.61
CA LEU A 569 -34.71 18.08 11.27
C LEU A 569 -35.79 18.81 10.45
N GLY A 570 -36.93 18.16 10.19
CA GLY A 570 -38.02 18.70 9.37
C GLY A 570 -37.67 18.84 7.88
N LEU A 571 -36.55 18.24 7.42
CA LEU A 571 -36.11 18.34 6.04
C LEU A 571 -36.86 17.34 5.14
N PRO A 572 -37.02 17.65 3.84
CA PRO A 572 -37.67 16.71 2.92
C PRO A 572 -36.85 15.43 2.79
N GLY A 573 -37.55 14.30 2.62
CA GLY A 573 -36.91 13.08 2.14
C GLY A 573 -36.29 13.28 0.75
N LEU A 574 -35.24 12.53 0.46
CA LEU A 574 -34.57 12.54 -0.84
C LEU A 574 -34.87 11.26 -1.59
N ASP A 575 -35.03 11.33 -2.90
CA ASP A 575 -35.22 10.14 -3.72
C ASP A 575 -33.88 9.40 -3.88
N ALA A 576 -33.76 8.19 -3.33
CA ALA A 576 -32.55 7.38 -3.46
C ALA A 576 -32.63 6.30 -4.54
N ALA A 577 -33.72 6.24 -5.30
CA ALA A 577 -33.89 5.27 -6.36
C ALA A 577 -32.70 5.33 -7.33
N ALA A 578 -32.35 4.17 -7.90
CA ALA A 578 -31.32 4.11 -8.92
C ALA A 578 -31.67 5.03 -10.10
N GLY A 579 -30.75 5.94 -10.44
CA GLY A 579 -30.97 6.94 -11.49
C GLY A 579 -31.77 8.17 -11.06
N SER A 580 -32.11 8.32 -9.77
CA SER A 580 -32.75 9.55 -9.29
C SER A 580 -31.78 10.75 -9.37
N ARG A 581 -32.36 11.94 -9.47
CA ARG A 581 -31.61 13.20 -9.47
C ARG A 581 -30.92 13.44 -8.12
N ASP A 582 -31.58 13.14 -7.00
CA ASP A 582 -31.01 13.39 -5.67
C ASP A 582 -29.81 12.49 -5.39
N ARG A 583 -29.89 11.21 -5.77
CA ARG A 583 -28.77 10.27 -5.67
C ARG A 583 -27.60 10.71 -6.53
N THR A 584 -27.86 11.07 -7.78
CA THR A 584 -26.82 11.55 -8.72
C THR A 584 -26.17 12.82 -8.19
N THR A 585 -26.97 13.81 -7.80
CA THR A 585 -26.49 15.08 -7.23
C THR A 585 -25.61 14.83 -6.00
N LEU A 586 -26.07 14.02 -5.03
CA LEU A 586 -25.31 13.77 -3.80
C LEU A 586 -23.99 13.03 -4.07
N LEU A 587 -24.02 11.93 -4.82
CA LEU A 587 -22.84 11.08 -5.01
C LEU A 587 -21.79 11.72 -5.91
N VAL A 588 -22.21 12.43 -6.96
CA VAL A 588 -21.27 13.19 -7.82
C VAL A 588 -20.70 14.38 -7.05
N THR A 589 -21.52 15.11 -6.27
CA THR A 589 -21.00 16.19 -5.40
C THR A 589 -20.01 15.62 -4.38
N ALA A 590 -20.33 14.51 -3.72
CA ALA A 590 -19.44 13.87 -2.75
C ALA A 590 -18.09 13.47 -3.36
N LEU A 591 -18.09 12.91 -4.57
CA LEU A 591 -16.86 12.60 -5.30
C LEU A 591 -16.05 13.84 -5.66
N LEU A 592 -16.69 15.00 -5.89
CA LEU A 592 -16.03 16.18 -6.45
C LEU A 592 -15.84 17.36 -5.46
N HIS A 593 -16.36 17.27 -4.24
CA HIS A 593 -16.43 18.40 -3.29
C HIS A 593 -15.07 19.06 -3.02
N ASP A 594 -14.01 18.25 -3.05
CA ASP A 594 -12.65 18.65 -2.71
C ASP A 594 -11.74 18.82 -3.94
N LEU A 595 -12.28 18.79 -5.16
CA LEU A 595 -11.50 18.92 -6.41
C LEU A 595 -10.73 20.25 -6.50
N GLY A 596 -11.10 21.24 -5.68
CA GLY A 596 -10.40 22.52 -5.57
C GLY A 596 -9.19 22.53 -4.62
N LYS A 597 -8.91 21.44 -3.89
CA LYS A 597 -7.72 21.32 -3.03
C LYS A 597 -6.47 21.04 -3.87
N VAL A 598 -6.14 21.96 -4.76
CA VAL A 598 -4.99 21.89 -5.67
C VAL A 598 -3.79 22.68 -5.11
N PRO A 599 -2.58 22.55 -5.65
CA PRO A 599 -1.43 23.38 -5.27
C PRO A 599 -1.78 24.88 -5.29
N GLY A 600 -1.26 25.63 -4.32
CA GLY A 600 -1.49 27.08 -4.18
C GLY A 600 -2.85 27.50 -3.60
N VAL A 601 -3.82 26.59 -3.48
CA VAL A 601 -5.13 26.89 -2.88
C VAL A 601 -5.16 26.42 -1.42
N VAL A 602 -5.39 27.35 -0.50
CA VAL A 602 -5.32 27.12 0.95
C VAL A 602 -6.62 27.48 1.66
N GLY A 603 -6.87 26.83 2.80
CA GLY A 603 -8.04 27.12 3.64
C GLY A 603 -9.35 26.94 2.88
N GLU A 604 -10.38 27.72 3.22
CA GLU A 604 -11.74 27.58 2.66
C GLU A 604 -11.85 27.95 1.16
N ALA A 605 -10.80 28.54 0.56
CA ALA A 605 -10.79 28.91 -0.85
C ALA A 605 -10.92 27.70 -1.80
N HIS A 606 -10.62 26.48 -1.33
CA HIS A 606 -10.77 25.26 -2.13
C HIS A 606 -12.21 25.00 -2.56
N ALA A 607 -13.21 25.42 -1.78
CA ALA A 607 -14.60 25.22 -2.15
C ALA A 607 -14.97 26.05 -3.40
N ALA A 608 -14.55 27.32 -3.43
CA ALA A 608 -14.71 28.19 -4.61
C ALA A 608 -13.87 27.70 -5.80
N ALA A 609 -12.61 27.34 -5.58
CA ALA A 609 -11.74 26.77 -6.62
C ALA A 609 -12.30 25.45 -7.19
N GLY A 610 -12.94 24.64 -6.36
CA GLY A 610 -13.62 23.41 -6.78
C GLY A 610 -14.81 23.71 -7.68
N ALA A 611 -15.65 24.68 -7.30
CA ALA A 611 -16.80 25.11 -8.09
C ALA A 611 -16.42 25.65 -9.48
N GLU A 612 -15.23 26.25 -9.64
CA GLU A 612 -14.70 26.66 -10.95
C GLU A 612 -14.24 25.48 -11.83
N ARG A 613 -13.81 24.37 -11.22
CA ARG A 613 -13.22 23.20 -11.91
C ARG A 613 -14.26 22.15 -12.27
N VAL A 614 -15.26 21.97 -11.42
CA VAL A 614 -16.32 20.97 -11.57
C VAL A 614 -17.09 21.06 -12.89
N PRO A 615 -17.40 22.24 -13.47
CA PRO A 615 -18.10 22.31 -14.76
C PRO A 615 -17.44 21.50 -15.89
N ALA A 616 -16.10 21.49 -15.96
CA ALA A 616 -15.39 20.70 -16.97
C ALA A 616 -15.57 19.19 -16.76
N VAL A 617 -15.68 18.74 -15.50
CA VAL A 617 -15.95 17.33 -15.17
C VAL A 617 -17.40 16.98 -15.49
N LEU A 618 -18.34 17.86 -15.15
CA LEU A 618 -19.76 17.65 -15.43
C LEU A 618 -20.05 17.62 -16.92
N ASP A 619 -19.38 18.45 -17.72
CA ASP A 619 -19.46 18.40 -19.19
C ASP A 619 -18.97 17.06 -19.74
N VAL A 620 -17.85 16.54 -19.22
CA VAL A 620 -17.38 15.20 -19.59
C VAL A 620 -18.40 14.14 -19.21
N LEU A 621 -18.96 14.21 -18.00
CA LEU A 621 -20.03 13.33 -17.53
C LEU A 621 -21.39 13.59 -18.21
N GLY A 622 -21.46 14.63 -19.06
CA GLY A 622 -22.62 15.28 -19.71
C GLY A 622 -23.79 15.64 -18.77
N VAL A 623 -23.50 15.82 -17.49
CA VAL A 623 -24.45 16.43 -16.54
C VAL A 623 -24.54 17.91 -16.88
N SER A 624 -25.75 18.40 -17.20
CA SER A 624 -25.95 19.74 -17.74
C SER A 624 -27.17 20.45 -17.15
N GLY A 625 -27.32 21.73 -17.50
CA GLY A 625 -28.45 22.56 -17.08
C GLY A 625 -28.59 22.67 -15.56
N ALA A 626 -29.84 22.61 -15.09
CA ALA A 626 -30.16 22.83 -13.67
C ALA A 626 -29.56 21.78 -12.73
N GLU A 627 -29.18 20.58 -13.20
CA GLU A 627 -28.49 19.62 -12.33
C GLU A 627 -27.02 19.98 -12.15
N ALA A 628 -26.35 20.42 -13.21
CA ALA A 628 -24.96 20.86 -13.14
C ALA A 628 -24.82 22.10 -12.25
N GLU A 629 -25.73 23.08 -12.38
CA GLU A 629 -25.77 24.26 -11.52
C GLU A 629 -25.93 23.90 -10.04
N GLU A 630 -26.75 22.89 -9.71
CA GLU A 630 -26.92 22.41 -8.34
C GLU A 630 -25.63 21.76 -7.80
N ILE A 631 -24.97 20.90 -8.58
CA ILE A 631 -23.72 20.26 -8.15
C ILE A 631 -22.64 21.32 -7.93
N VAL A 632 -22.48 22.28 -8.86
CA VAL A 632 -21.50 23.36 -8.72
C VAL A 632 -21.76 24.18 -7.46
N LEU A 633 -23.02 24.51 -7.18
CA LEU A 633 -23.39 25.21 -5.95
C LEU A 633 -23.07 24.38 -4.71
N LEU A 634 -23.43 23.09 -4.68
CA LEU A 634 -23.19 22.25 -3.51
C LEU A 634 -21.69 22.04 -3.27
N VAL A 635 -20.86 21.95 -4.32
CA VAL A 635 -19.41 21.94 -4.19
C VAL A 635 -18.89 23.27 -3.64
N ARG A 636 -19.43 24.40 -4.10
CA ARG A 636 -19.06 25.72 -3.57
C ARG A 636 -19.39 25.85 -2.08
N GLU A 637 -20.54 25.33 -1.67
CA GLU A 637 -21.11 25.52 -0.33
C GLU A 637 -20.92 24.30 0.58
N HIS A 638 -20.07 23.32 0.23
CA HIS A 638 -19.95 22.08 1.01
C HIS A 638 -19.45 22.30 2.45
N LEU A 639 -18.77 23.41 2.72
CA LEU A 639 -18.32 23.82 4.06
C LEU A 639 -19.37 24.59 4.87
N LEU A 640 -20.48 25.02 4.24
CA LEU A 640 -21.45 25.95 4.82
C LEU A 640 -21.99 25.47 6.17
N LEU A 641 -22.49 24.24 6.24
CA LEU A 641 -23.01 23.68 7.50
C LEU A 641 -21.92 23.44 8.53
N GLY A 642 -20.73 23.03 8.08
CA GLY A 642 -19.57 22.84 8.93
C GLY A 642 -19.12 24.15 9.59
N ALA A 643 -19.11 25.25 8.84
CA ALA A 643 -18.78 26.59 9.29
C ALA A 643 -19.87 27.17 10.20
N ALA A 644 -21.14 27.01 9.84
CA ALA A 644 -22.27 27.45 10.65
C ALA A 644 -22.29 26.78 12.02
N ALA A 645 -22.04 25.47 12.06
CA ALA A 645 -21.95 24.71 13.30
C ALA A 645 -20.77 25.15 14.19
N SER A 646 -19.67 25.63 13.59
CA SER A 646 -18.46 26.06 14.32
C SER A 646 -18.53 27.50 14.84
N LYS A 647 -19.17 28.44 14.13
CA LYS A 647 -19.27 29.86 14.53
C LYS A 647 -20.26 30.05 15.67
N ALA A 648 -21.51 29.61 15.48
CA ALA A 648 -22.54 29.48 16.51
C ALA A 648 -23.84 29.00 15.82
N PRO A 649 -24.40 27.83 16.20
CA PRO A 649 -25.69 27.40 15.68
C PRO A 649 -26.79 28.44 16.00
N GLY A 650 -27.42 29.00 14.96
CA GLY A 650 -28.51 29.98 15.10
C GLY A 650 -28.06 31.44 15.26
N ASP A 651 -26.78 31.76 15.06
CA ASP A 651 -26.36 33.16 14.91
C ASP A 651 -27.04 33.77 13.68
N ALA A 652 -27.69 34.92 13.86
CA ALA A 652 -28.53 35.53 12.83
C ALA A 652 -27.76 35.87 11.54
N GLY A 653 -26.52 36.36 11.66
CA GLY A 653 -25.70 36.70 10.50
C GLY A 653 -25.20 35.47 9.74
N VAL A 654 -24.88 34.39 10.47
CA VAL A 654 -24.53 33.09 9.88
C VAL A 654 -25.74 32.47 9.16
N VAL A 655 -26.93 32.55 9.77
CA VAL A 655 -28.18 32.06 9.19
C VAL A 655 -28.54 32.84 7.93
N GLU A 656 -28.52 34.18 7.98
CA GLU A 656 -28.82 35.04 6.83
C GLU A 656 -27.90 34.75 5.64
N ALA A 657 -26.58 34.71 5.86
CA ALA A 657 -25.62 34.41 4.79
C ALA A 657 -25.80 32.99 4.21
N ALA A 658 -26.16 32.01 5.05
CA ALA A 658 -26.44 30.66 4.60
C ALA A 658 -27.74 30.57 3.79
N LEU A 659 -28.79 31.28 4.18
CA LEU A 659 -30.04 31.35 3.42
C LEU A 659 -29.82 32.03 2.05
N GLU A 660 -29.02 33.10 2.00
CA GLU A 660 -28.63 33.74 0.74
C GLU A 660 -27.93 32.75 -0.21
N ALA A 661 -26.98 31.95 0.30
CA ALA A 661 -26.29 30.95 -0.49
C ALA A 661 -27.20 29.80 -0.97
N LEU A 662 -28.16 29.38 -0.12
CA LEU A 662 -29.10 28.29 -0.43
C LEU A 662 -30.24 28.72 -1.35
N GLY A 663 -30.54 30.02 -1.42
CA GLY A 663 -31.71 30.56 -2.10
C GLY A 663 -33.00 30.31 -1.31
N GLU A 664 -34.14 30.28 -2.01
CA GLU A 664 -35.46 30.28 -1.36
C GLU A 664 -36.31 29.02 -1.63
N GLY A 665 -37.29 28.80 -0.75
CA GLY A 665 -38.38 27.84 -0.91
C GLY A 665 -37.96 26.37 -0.92
N GLY A 666 -38.76 25.53 -1.59
CA GLY A 666 -38.55 24.07 -1.60
C GLY A 666 -37.19 23.62 -2.17
N ARG A 667 -36.59 24.42 -3.06
CA ARG A 667 -35.25 24.15 -3.59
C ARG A 667 -34.17 24.33 -2.52
N ALA A 668 -34.26 25.39 -1.72
CA ALA A 668 -33.34 25.62 -0.61
C ALA A 668 -33.44 24.53 0.45
N ARG A 669 -34.67 24.08 0.79
CA ARG A 669 -34.88 22.93 1.71
C ARG A 669 -34.24 21.64 1.20
N ARG A 670 -34.32 21.37 -0.11
CA ARG A 670 -33.64 20.23 -0.74
C ARG A 670 -32.10 20.37 -0.72
N ARG A 671 -31.57 21.56 -1.02
CA ARG A 671 -30.12 21.84 -0.94
C ARG A 671 -29.59 21.66 0.48
N LEU A 672 -30.32 22.13 1.47
CA LEU A 672 -30.00 21.96 2.88
C LEU A 672 -29.98 20.47 3.29
N ALA A 673 -30.93 19.66 2.79
CA ALA A 673 -30.91 18.21 2.99
C ALA A 673 -29.68 17.53 2.37
N LEU A 674 -29.32 17.90 1.13
CA LEU A 674 -28.13 17.39 0.45
C LEU A 674 -26.84 17.79 1.18
N LEU A 675 -26.70 19.07 1.56
CA LEU A 675 -25.55 19.54 2.34
C LEU A 675 -25.48 18.85 3.69
N ARG A 676 -26.61 18.60 4.36
CA ARG A 676 -26.62 17.90 5.66
C ARG A 676 -26.03 16.50 5.52
N LEU A 677 -26.42 15.75 4.49
CA LEU A 677 -25.85 14.42 4.23
C LEU A 677 -24.39 14.51 3.80
N LEU A 678 -24.04 15.48 2.93
CA LEU A 678 -22.68 15.68 2.46
C LEU A 678 -21.71 16.03 3.60
N THR A 679 -22.06 16.96 4.49
CA THR A 679 -21.24 17.36 5.64
C THR A 679 -20.99 16.19 6.59
N GLU A 680 -21.98 15.34 6.83
CA GLU A 680 -21.80 14.13 7.63
C GLU A 680 -20.95 13.08 6.92
N ALA A 681 -21.16 12.88 5.61
CA ALA A 681 -20.37 11.96 4.82
C ALA A 681 -18.88 12.36 4.81
N ASP A 682 -18.62 13.64 4.54
CA ASP A 682 -17.29 14.25 4.54
C ASP A 682 -16.60 14.11 5.90
N SER A 683 -17.29 14.51 6.97
CA SER A 683 -16.73 14.40 8.33
C SER A 683 -16.48 12.94 8.74
N ARG A 684 -17.35 12.00 8.37
CA ARG A 684 -17.14 10.57 8.68
C ARG A 684 -15.99 9.97 7.85
N ALA A 685 -15.84 10.40 6.60
CA ALA A 685 -14.76 9.96 5.71
C ALA A 685 -13.39 10.49 6.15
N ALA A 686 -13.34 11.72 6.67
CA ALA A 686 -12.12 12.30 7.24
C ALA A 686 -11.59 11.46 8.42
N GLY A 687 -12.48 10.97 9.29
CA GLY A 687 -12.14 9.98 10.31
C GLY A 687 -13.05 10.04 11.56
N PRO A 688 -12.87 9.10 12.51
CA PRO A 688 -13.72 9.00 13.70
C PRO A 688 -13.60 10.23 14.63
N ARG A 689 -12.48 10.96 14.56
CA ARG A 689 -12.27 12.20 15.32
C ARG A 689 -13.00 13.40 14.69
N ALA A 690 -13.28 13.36 13.39
CA ALA A 690 -13.96 14.44 12.69
C ALA A 690 -15.49 14.39 12.89
N TRP A 691 -16.09 13.19 12.99
CA TRP A 691 -17.52 13.04 13.27
C TRP A 691 -17.79 12.38 14.64
N THR A 692 -17.95 13.21 15.67
CA THR A 692 -18.31 12.79 17.03
C THR A 692 -19.79 13.03 17.32
N SER A 693 -20.33 12.43 18.40
CA SER A 693 -21.71 12.71 18.85
C SER A 693 -21.93 14.20 19.15
N VAL A 694 -20.91 14.88 19.68
CA VAL A 694 -20.94 16.34 19.90
C VAL A 694 -20.99 17.08 18.58
N ARG A 695 -20.16 16.71 17.59
CA ARG A 695 -20.15 17.31 16.26
C ARG A 695 -21.50 17.14 15.54
N ALA A 696 -22.07 15.93 15.61
CA ALA A 696 -23.39 15.66 15.06
C ALA A 696 -24.45 16.60 15.67
N GLY A 697 -24.48 16.73 17.00
CA GLY A 697 -25.44 17.60 17.68
C GLY A 697 -25.33 19.08 17.33
N VAL A 698 -24.12 19.62 17.12
CA VAL A 698 -23.95 21.02 16.68
C VAL A 698 -24.38 21.23 15.22
N VAL A 699 -24.08 20.27 14.34
CA VAL A 699 -24.49 20.31 12.93
C VAL A 699 -26.01 20.19 12.81
N ASP A 700 -26.63 19.30 13.59
CA ASP A 700 -28.09 19.14 13.63
C ASP A 700 -28.78 20.42 14.11
N ARG A 701 -28.24 21.10 15.13
CA ARG A 701 -28.78 22.41 15.57
C ARG A 701 -28.64 23.48 14.51
N ALA A 702 -27.49 23.58 13.84
CA ALA A 702 -27.29 24.54 12.75
C ALA A 702 -28.27 24.27 11.59
N THR A 703 -28.45 22.99 11.27
CA THR A 703 -29.37 22.55 10.20
C THR A 703 -30.82 22.83 10.57
N ALA A 704 -31.24 22.54 11.79
CA ALA A 704 -32.59 22.83 12.28
C ALA A 704 -32.89 24.33 12.31
N ALA A 705 -31.91 25.17 12.68
CA ALA A 705 -32.07 26.63 12.63
C ALA A 705 -32.31 27.12 11.21
N LEU A 706 -31.54 26.64 10.23
CA LEU A 706 -31.74 26.98 8.82
C LEU A 706 -33.07 26.44 8.27
N ALA A 707 -33.45 25.22 8.66
CA ALA A 707 -34.69 24.59 8.23
C ALA A 707 -35.95 25.26 8.81
N ALA A 708 -35.83 25.99 9.93
CA ALA A 708 -36.93 26.73 10.54
C ALA A 708 -37.25 28.04 9.81
N GLU A 709 -36.25 28.65 9.16
CA GLU A 709 -36.38 29.91 8.42
C GLU A 709 -36.79 29.70 6.94
N LEU A 710 -36.56 28.51 6.38
CA LEU A 710 -36.94 28.10 5.01
C LEU A 710 -38.36 27.55 4.93
#